data_AF-A0A1W0AAT8-F1
#
_entry.id   AF-A0A1W0AAT8-F1
#
_cell.length_a   1.000
_cell.length_b   1.000
_cell.length_c   1.000
_cell.angle_alpha   90.00
_cell.angle_beta   90.00
_cell.angle_gamma   90.00
#
_symmetry.space_group_name_H-M   'P 1'
#
loop_
_entity.id
_entity.type
_entity.pdbx_description
1 polymer ?
#
loop_
_entity_poly.entity_id
_entity_poly.type
_entity_poly.pdbx_seq_one_letter_code
_entity_poly.pdbx_strand_id
1 'polypeptide(L)'
;MAPNASVDFLHDSHRLEIINATEYGLLACVCIALIIYLRYYRATAYSGDDIATRKLILPSFEPLLCVITVISGTLAVYYTIVASGYFQSPLGSSVASQALFQGRQGIKHFIIAFFYQKSVSKQSMYRSLAIAILLTLPPLVMAAAFQIHNVPTITRFPCQMSYLLLLILGYLKFFFQPFSRATPTVWRQFCGFVLIYYALILPQATLIFLGRNDIGAVVLLILLVWDSLLPFFLWKLLRADTERWRGLSQSTLLLRPSNSTLLHEPVSSHGFHVLLELHHHHVVDFAHLRLNLRIAAGATSHVFQGQLYGKWPVAIKVYTPPEITEATIVAFSHEAALWAMLKHPNIAAFYGICVSPPSICLISELCEQSLADFLTRPHVNSEPFWLQLCLMLDAARAIAYLHSFSPPFLHRDIKPSNMVLDTNCMLKLTDFGESRGRSMDAVMSVRGTFDYMAPEVINGCQGLAKYTEQADVYSLAITFWDILHPSTSKYASSHQNHFRVFEMVLDGHRPPLRCDLDPLLVHILEKAWSTLPEQRSTAATIVTQLEELQRQLCQKLLAPKLCALFPSKASGNQLIQQLLQGKYALRKPEAIRLGNSLMDSGSLHHSHHKLPFEATNSAYLFQLISNHDVHDTCSCSQLFQCNAPATAVAIKSQWFPRRGQTEEDDGFYSSYRKLQYANTVGYGLLTLISVSIIIYLRRHRNTAYHGDATAAKKVILPAFEPLLWIVASVAFIYAAYYLIAAISSYNGPLSSPFFTEILYQGRQFINYVVVMTLLQTNLSRRSLYRALTLSCVLVIIPLTFTLFCTIYSIDQNVRYALLVVYRSIMVLGFIYLFIRPPSRGSPHAWRLFCGFVLVYYCSFFVQSQMLFVNDITGSTVCLFTTSLWYSMAPYWIWQLLKADTDHWRGLGQQALLVHKDTKVQEIVSAQGLHVLLEVHQQDVLDFALLKIGHKIGVGATSHVYRGVLSSKTDVAVKVYTPNEITESTIVEFSQETALCAALKHPNIVTFFGVCVRPPAICLVSELCDGSLEEFLSKAAPAYAEPLLARLILMLDAARAVAHLHSYSPPFLHRDLKPANFLLGHNHVLKLTDFGESRCMARAMDGSVRSMTIKGTAEYMAPEVIEGKQSQATYSETADIYSLAITLWDILHPGREKYPMQKKNHVLVFDMVLDGRRPPLDPELHPMLRDLLESAWCSSPEYRPSAQAI
;
A
#
# COMPACT_ATOMS: atom_id res chain seq x y z
N MET A 1 36.61 -0.17 -71.74
CA MET A 1 37.16 -1.45 -71.25
C MET A 1 37.53 -1.23 -69.78
N ALA A 2 37.26 -2.13 -68.83
CA ALA A 2 36.63 -3.45 -68.93
C ALA A 2 35.21 -3.48 -68.29
N PRO A 3 34.35 -4.45 -68.65
CA PRO A 3 33.09 -4.73 -67.94
C PRO A 3 33.33 -5.60 -66.69
N ASN A 4 32.24 -6.12 -66.09
CA ASN A 4 32.20 -7.14 -65.04
C ASN A 4 32.54 -6.67 -63.59
N ALA A 5 31.69 -5.80 -63.04
CA ALA A 5 31.59 -5.56 -61.58
C ALA A 5 30.13 -5.46 -61.08
N SER A 6 29.15 -5.71 -61.95
CA SER A 6 27.71 -5.45 -61.69
C SER A 6 26.83 -6.72 -61.78
N VAL A 7 27.45 -7.91 -61.79
CA VAL A 7 26.76 -9.19 -62.05
C VAL A 7 26.69 -10.05 -60.79
N ASP A 8 27.77 -10.18 -60.03
CA ASP A 8 27.83 -11.13 -58.90
C ASP A 8 26.85 -10.79 -57.76
N PHE A 9 26.67 -9.50 -57.45
CA PHE A 9 25.72 -9.07 -56.39
C PHE A 9 24.25 -9.36 -56.75
N LEU A 10 23.92 -9.51 -58.03
CA LEU A 10 22.58 -9.93 -58.48
C LEU A 10 22.34 -11.44 -58.32
N HIS A 11 23.40 -12.23 -58.05
CA HIS A 11 23.26 -13.64 -57.72
C HIS A 11 22.99 -13.88 -56.21
N ASP A 12 23.33 -12.90 -55.36
CA ASP A 12 23.12 -12.95 -53.90
C ASP A 12 21.74 -12.46 -53.43
N SER A 13 20.97 -11.75 -54.27
CA SER A 13 19.60 -11.29 -53.92
C SER A 13 18.68 -12.45 -53.55
N HIS A 14 18.69 -13.53 -54.34
CA HIS A 14 17.96 -14.78 -54.11
C HIS A 14 18.34 -15.43 -52.76
N ARG A 15 19.61 -15.35 -52.35
CA ARG A 15 20.05 -15.83 -51.01
C ARG A 15 19.50 -14.95 -49.89
N LEU A 16 19.52 -13.63 -50.07
CA LEU A 16 18.96 -12.68 -49.12
C LEU A 16 17.44 -12.89 -48.93
N GLU A 17 16.71 -13.16 -50.02
CA GLU A 17 15.28 -13.46 -49.99
C GLU A 17 14.97 -14.80 -49.30
N ILE A 18 15.77 -15.85 -49.51
CA ILE A 18 15.67 -17.10 -48.76
C ILE A 18 15.90 -16.88 -47.26
N ILE A 19 16.92 -16.09 -46.87
CA ILE A 19 17.18 -15.76 -45.46
C ILE A 19 15.97 -15.05 -44.85
N ASN A 20 15.40 -14.07 -45.56
CA ASN A 20 14.20 -13.35 -45.13
C ASN A 20 12.99 -14.28 -44.97
N ALA A 21 12.72 -15.15 -45.95
CA ALA A 21 11.63 -16.13 -45.88
C ALA A 21 11.77 -17.05 -44.65
N THR A 22 13.01 -17.51 -44.39
CA THR A 22 13.34 -18.39 -43.27
C THR A 22 13.18 -17.69 -41.91
N GLU A 23 13.66 -16.45 -41.79
CA GLU A 23 13.53 -15.61 -40.58
C GLU A 23 12.06 -15.37 -40.21
N TYR A 24 11.25 -14.90 -41.16
CA TYR A 24 9.83 -14.65 -40.94
C TYR A 24 9.03 -15.93 -40.70
N GLY A 25 9.36 -17.03 -41.38
CA GLY A 25 8.74 -18.34 -41.15
C GLY A 25 9.01 -18.85 -39.75
N LEU A 26 10.26 -18.76 -39.28
CA LEU A 26 10.64 -19.15 -37.93
C LEU A 26 9.96 -18.29 -36.86
N LEU A 27 9.86 -16.97 -37.07
CA LEU A 27 9.09 -16.06 -36.20
C LEU A 27 7.62 -16.48 -36.09
N ALA A 28 6.96 -16.81 -37.21
CA ALA A 28 5.58 -17.29 -37.22
C ALA A 28 5.43 -18.63 -36.47
N CYS A 29 6.31 -19.60 -36.74
CA CYS A 29 6.31 -20.90 -36.06
C CYS A 29 6.52 -20.78 -34.55
N VAL A 30 7.43 -19.91 -34.08
CA VAL A 30 7.64 -19.66 -32.65
C VAL A 30 6.40 -19.03 -32.00
N CYS A 31 5.72 -18.08 -32.67
CA CYS A 31 4.47 -17.53 -32.16
C CYS A 31 3.34 -18.57 -32.08
N ILE A 32 3.23 -19.49 -33.05
CA ILE A 32 2.27 -20.61 -33.03
C ILE A 32 2.58 -21.57 -31.86
N ALA A 33 3.84 -21.94 -31.68
CA ALA A 33 4.25 -22.80 -30.56
C ALA A 33 3.94 -22.17 -29.20
N LEU A 34 4.13 -20.84 -29.05
CA LEU A 34 3.74 -20.09 -27.86
C LEU A 34 2.22 -20.06 -27.64
N ILE A 35 1.40 -19.94 -28.69
CA ILE A 35 -0.06 -20.01 -28.57
C ILE A 35 -0.50 -21.41 -28.10
N ILE A 36 0.09 -22.48 -28.64
CA ILE A 36 -0.20 -23.86 -28.23
C ILE A 36 0.20 -24.09 -26.76
N TYR A 37 1.41 -23.65 -26.38
CA TYR A 37 1.90 -23.69 -25.00
C TYR A 37 0.94 -22.97 -24.03
N LEU A 38 0.47 -21.77 -24.38
CA LEU A 38 -0.46 -20.99 -23.56
C LEU A 38 -1.82 -21.66 -23.42
N ARG A 39 -2.35 -22.30 -24.48
CA ARG A 39 -3.60 -23.06 -24.42
C ARG A 39 -3.48 -24.31 -23.55
N TYR A 40 -2.38 -25.06 -23.69
CA TYR A 40 -2.10 -26.24 -22.88
C TYR A 40 -2.05 -25.88 -21.38
N TYR A 41 -1.23 -24.90 -21.00
CA TYR A 41 -1.08 -24.49 -19.60
C TYR A 41 -2.34 -23.84 -19.00
N ARG A 42 -3.21 -23.25 -19.83
CA ARG A 42 -4.53 -22.76 -19.40
C ARG A 42 -5.47 -23.92 -19.07
N ALA A 43 -5.50 -24.96 -19.91
CA ALA A 43 -6.32 -26.15 -19.66
C ALA A 43 -5.88 -26.90 -18.39
N THR A 44 -4.57 -27.08 -18.17
CA THR A 44 -4.07 -27.78 -16.97
C THR A 44 -4.22 -26.98 -15.68
N ALA A 45 -4.21 -25.64 -15.75
CA ALA A 45 -4.52 -24.79 -14.60
C ALA A 45 -5.99 -24.96 -14.14
N TYR A 46 -6.95 -25.05 -15.07
CA TYR A 46 -8.36 -25.30 -14.72
C TYR A 46 -8.62 -26.70 -14.13
N SER A 47 -7.72 -27.67 -14.34
CA SER A 47 -7.74 -28.96 -13.63
C SER A 47 -7.05 -28.95 -12.26
N GLY A 48 -6.63 -27.78 -11.74
CA GLY A 48 -6.11 -27.63 -10.39
C GLY A 48 -4.59 -27.79 -10.21
N ASP A 49 -3.80 -27.73 -11.29
CA ASP A 49 -2.33 -27.78 -11.18
C ASP A 49 -1.75 -26.41 -10.77
N ASP A 50 -1.22 -26.33 -9.55
CA ASP A 50 -0.47 -25.21 -8.98
C ASP A 50 0.74 -24.79 -9.83
N ILE A 51 1.44 -25.76 -10.43
CA ILE A 51 2.65 -25.54 -11.22
C ILE A 51 2.28 -24.95 -12.58
N ALA A 52 1.20 -25.39 -13.20
CA ALA A 52 0.61 -24.76 -14.37
C ALA A 52 0.12 -23.33 -14.07
N THR A 53 -0.62 -23.17 -12.97
CA THR A 53 -1.19 -21.88 -12.54
C THR A 53 -0.11 -20.81 -12.36
N ARG A 54 1.03 -21.14 -11.74
CA ARG A 54 2.16 -20.21 -11.59
C ARG A 54 2.76 -19.78 -12.94
N LYS A 55 2.79 -20.66 -13.93
CA LYS A 55 3.30 -20.45 -15.30
C LYS A 55 2.30 -19.75 -16.24
N LEU A 56 1.04 -19.55 -15.83
CA LEU A 56 -0.01 -18.95 -16.65
C LEU A 56 0.28 -17.47 -16.99
N ILE A 57 0.10 -17.08 -18.25
CA ILE A 57 0.35 -15.74 -18.78
C ILE A 57 -0.98 -15.19 -19.35
N LEU A 58 -1.20 -13.87 -19.24
CA LEU A 58 -2.49 -13.22 -19.53
C LEU A 58 -3.11 -13.64 -20.89
N PRO A 59 -4.39 -14.08 -20.93
CA PRO A 59 -5.04 -14.53 -22.17
C PRO A 59 -5.09 -13.48 -23.29
N SER A 60 -5.05 -12.20 -22.94
CA SER A 60 -5.04 -11.06 -23.87
C SER A 60 -3.79 -10.96 -24.74
N PHE A 61 -2.76 -11.77 -24.50
CA PHE A 61 -1.60 -11.90 -25.38
C PHE A 61 -1.76 -12.93 -26.51
N GLU A 62 -2.71 -13.85 -26.40
CA GLU A 62 -2.97 -14.83 -27.47
C GLU A 62 -3.37 -14.13 -28.78
N PRO A 63 -4.29 -13.14 -28.78
CA PRO A 63 -4.54 -12.32 -29.98
C PRO A 63 -3.34 -11.49 -30.46
N LEU A 64 -2.46 -11.03 -29.57
CA LEU A 64 -1.23 -10.31 -29.94
C LEU A 64 -0.29 -11.23 -30.75
N LEU A 65 -0.07 -12.45 -30.26
CA LEU A 65 0.71 -13.47 -30.95
C LEU A 65 0.06 -13.86 -32.28
N CYS A 66 -1.27 -13.97 -32.36
CA CYS A 66 -1.97 -14.20 -33.63
C CYS A 66 -1.71 -13.09 -34.66
N VAL A 67 -1.76 -11.81 -34.27
CA VAL A 67 -1.46 -10.69 -35.18
C VAL A 67 -0.02 -10.74 -35.67
N ILE A 68 0.95 -11.02 -34.79
CA ILE A 68 2.36 -11.18 -35.18
C ILE A 68 2.54 -12.39 -36.11
N THR A 69 1.86 -13.50 -35.85
CA THR A 69 1.86 -14.72 -36.69
C THR A 69 1.34 -14.44 -38.10
N VAL A 70 0.23 -13.70 -38.24
CA VAL A 70 -0.35 -13.37 -39.55
C VAL A 70 0.56 -12.42 -40.35
N ILE A 71 1.14 -11.41 -39.70
CA ILE A 71 2.04 -10.45 -40.37
C ILE A 71 3.36 -11.13 -40.77
N SER A 72 3.95 -11.95 -39.89
CA SER A 72 5.18 -12.68 -40.23
C SER A 72 4.94 -13.78 -41.26
N GLY A 73 3.86 -14.54 -41.15
CA GLY A 73 3.49 -15.60 -42.11
C GLY A 73 3.23 -15.06 -43.53
N THR A 74 2.52 -13.94 -43.68
CA THR A 74 2.30 -13.34 -45.00
C THR A 74 3.60 -12.81 -45.63
N LEU A 75 4.50 -12.24 -44.82
CA LEU A 75 5.84 -11.83 -45.29
C LEU A 75 6.72 -13.04 -45.65
N ALA A 76 6.69 -14.13 -44.87
CA ALA A 76 7.43 -15.36 -45.19
C ALA A 76 7.00 -15.95 -46.54
N VAL A 77 5.67 -16.07 -46.76
CA VAL A 77 5.11 -16.54 -48.04
C VAL A 77 5.50 -15.60 -49.19
N TYR A 78 5.45 -14.29 -48.99
CA TYR A 78 5.90 -13.31 -49.99
C TYR A 78 7.36 -13.54 -50.41
N TYR A 79 8.30 -13.57 -49.45
CA TYR A 79 9.73 -13.79 -49.79
C TYR A 79 9.98 -15.17 -50.41
N THR A 80 9.19 -16.19 -50.05
CA THR A 80 9.28 -17.53 -50.67
C THR A 80 8.84 -17.50 -52.14
N ILE A 81 7.82 -16.71 -52.48
CA ILE A 81 7.32 -16.55 -53.86
C ILE A 81 8.27 -15.71 -54.73
N VAL A 82 8.94 -14.70 -54.16
CA VAL A 82 9.95 -13.93 -54.90
C VAL A 82 11.20 -14.80 -55.12
N ALA A 83 11.70 -15.46 -54.06
CA ALA A 83 12.86 -16.34 -54.15
C ALA A 83 12.67 -17.51 -55.13
N SER A 84 11.45 -18.05 -55.28
CA SER A 84 11.18 -19.14 -56.23
C SER A 84 11.20 -18.72 -57.71
N GLY A 85 11.48 -17.46 -58.02
CA GLY A 85 11.69 -16.95 -59.39
C GLY A 85 10.41 -16.75 -60.20
N TYR A 86 9.23 -17.11 -59.67
CA TYR A 86 7.94 -17.00 -60.35
C TYR A 86 7.46 -15.55 -60.57
N PHE A 87 8.10 -14.56 -59.93
CA PHE A 87 7.81 -13.13 -60.12
C PHE A 87 9.07 -12.31 -60.40
N GLN A 88 9.26 -11.87 -61.66
CA GLN A 88 10.04 -10.67 -61.95
C GLN A 88 9.25 -9.41 -61.53
N SER A 89 9.12 -9.24 -60.21
CA SER A 89 8.41 -8.15 -59.55
C SER A 89 9.14 -6.80 -59.73
N PRO A 90 8.46 -5.64 -59.74
CA PRO A 90 9.05 -4.29 -59.86
C PRO A 90 9.81 -3.82 -58.60
N LEU A 91 10.62 -4.71 -57.99
CA LEU A 91 11.44 -4.50 -56.80
C LEU A 91 12.61 -3.53 -57.00
N GLY A 92 12.94 -3.17 -58.25
CA GLY A 92 13.86 -2.07 -58.57
C GLY A 92 13.36 -0.68 -58.17
N SER A 93 12.09 -0.56 -57.70
CA SER A 93 11.54 0.68 -57.17
C SER A 93 11.94 0.92 -55.71
N SER A 94 12.41 2.13 -55.39
CA SER A 94 12.78 2.52 -54.02
C SER A 94 11.60 2.50 -53.02
N VAL A 95 10.36 2.45 -53.52
CA VAL A 95 9.16 2.26 -52.70
C VAL A 95 9.03 0.82 -52.19
N ALA A 96 9.29 -0.19 -53.04
CA ALA A 96 9.07 -1.60 -52.67
C ALA A 96 10.05 -2.07 -51.58
N SER A 97 11.34 -1.75 -51.74
CA SER A 97 12.36 -2.05 -50.72
C SER A 97 12.09 -1.30 -49.40
N GLN A 98 11.64 -0.05 -49.47
CA GLN A 98 11.25 0.71 -48.28
C GLN A 98 10.01 0.13 -47.58
N ALA A 99 9.00 -0.33 -48.33
CA ALA A 99 7.81 -0.98 -47.78
C ALA A 99 8.18 -2.21 -46.96
N LEU A 100 9.05 -3.06 -47.51
CA LEU A 100 9.53 -4.29 -46.88
C LEU A 100 10.39 -4.02 -45.64
N PHE A 101 11.23 -2.99 -45.66
CA PHE A 101 11.97 -2.54 -44.47
C PHE A 101 11.04 -1.99 -43.38
N GLN A 102 10.03 -1.20 -43.74
CA GLN A 102 9.05 -0.68 -42.79
C GLN A 102 8.17 -1.79 -42.20
N GLY A 103 7.90 -2.88 -42.92
CA GLY A 103 7.23 -4.07 -42.38
C GLY A 103 7.93 -4.63 -41.14
N ARG A 104 9.27 -4.80 -41.18
CA ARG A 104 10.08 -5.22 -40.02
C ARG A 104 9.92 -4.28 -38.83
N GLN A 105 10.06 -2.98 -39.07
CA GLN A 105 9.97 -2.00 -37.99
C GLN A 105 8.53 -1.87 -37.47
N GLY A 106 7.51 -2.11 -38.29
CA GLY A 106 6.10 -2.13 -37.93
C GLY A 106 5.79 -3.11 -36.80
N ILE A 107 6.40 -4.31 -36.80
CA ILE A 107 6.27 -5.28 -35.69
C ILE A 107 6.88 -4.70 -34.39
N LYS A 108 8.06 -4.08 -34.46
CA LYS A 108 8.74 -3.46 -33.30
C LYS A 108 7.96 -2.25 -32.77
N HIS A 109 7.38 -1.43 -33.66
CA HIS A 109 6.49 -0.33 -33.33
C HIS A 109 5.18 -0.81 -32.70
N PHE A 110 4.57 -1.88 -33.22
CA PHE A 110 3.35 -2.48 -32.66
C PHE A 110 3.55 -3.01 -31.24
N ILE A 111 4.67 -3.69 -30.98
CA ILE A 111 5.03 -4.17 -29.64
C ILE A 111 5.14 -2.99 -28.65
N ILE A 112 5.86 -1.91 -28.99
CA ILE A 112 5.92 -0.73 -28.11
C ILE A 112 4.56 -0.05 -27.98
N ALA A 113 3.82 0.15 -29.08
CA ALA A 113 2.51 0.80 -29.06
C ALA A 113 1.50 0.05 -28.17
N PHE A 114 1.58 -1.28 -28.15
CA PHE A 114 0.75 -2.15 -27.30
C PHE A 114 1.10 -2.04 -25.81
N PHE A 115 2.39 -2.13 -25.44
CA PHE A 115 2.82 -1.94 -24.05
C PHE A 115 2.77 -0.48 -23.57
N TYR A 116 2.63 0.49 -24.48
CA TYR A 116 2.32 1.88 -24.18
C TYR A 116 0.84 2.09 -23.79
N GLN A 117 -0.09 1.26 -24.30
CA GLN A 117 -1.50 1.34 -23.89
C GLN A 117 -1.68 0.93 -22.42
N LYS A 118 -2.53 1.67 -21.69
CA LYS A 118 -2.80 1.42 -20.27
C LYS A 118 -3.61 0.15 -19.99
N SER A 119 -4.28 -0.43 -20.98
CA SER A 119 -5.15 -1.60 -20.84
C SER A 119 -4.87 -2.66 -21.92
N VAL A 120 -5.39 -3.88 -21.72
CA VAL A 120 -5.11 -5.05 -22.58
C VAL A 120 -6.35 -5.56 -23.34
N SER A 121 -7.32 -4.67 -23.59
CA SER A 121 -8.57 -5.01 -24.30
C SER A 121 -8.41 -5.13 -25.82
N LYS A 122 -9.38 -5.74 -26.51
CA LYS A 122 -9.38 -5.82 -27.99
C LYS A 122 -9.28 -4.44 -28.65
N GLN A 123 -9.95 -3.42 -28.09
CA GLN A 123 -9.86 -2.02 -28.57
C GLN A 123 -8.44 -1.43 -28.42
N SER A 124 -7.72 -1.81 -27.34
CA SER A 124 -6.34 -1.41 -27.09
C SER A 124 -5.39 -1.92 -28.20
N MET A 125 -5.59 -3.17 -28.65
CA MET A 125 -4.84 -3.72 -29.79
C MET A 125 -5.09 -2.97 -31.09
N TYR A 126 -6.35 -2.69 -31.45
CA TYR A 126 -6.66 -1.96 -32.69
C TYR A 126 -6.03 -0.56 -32.73
N ARG A 127 -6.05 0.16 -31.59
CA ARG A 127 -5.33 1.45 -31.46
C ARG A 127 -3.81 1.29 -31.62
N SER A 128 -3.25 0.23 -31.05
CA SER A 128 -1.80 -0.06 -31.14
C SER A 128 -1.37 -0.39 -32.58
N LEU A 129 -2.20 -1.14 -33.31
CA LEU A 129 -1.98 -1.47 -34.72
C LEU A 129 -2.06 -0.22 -35.60
N ALA A 130 -3.06 0.65 -35.38
CA ALA A 130 -3.18 1.92 -36.08
C ALA A 130 -1.97 2.85 -35.84
N ILE A 131 -1.45 2.91 -34.60
CA ILE A 131 -0.23 3.67 -34.27
C ILE A 131 1.00 3.09 -35.00
N ALA A 132 1.14 1.77 -35.05
CA ALA A 132 2.25 1.13 -35.77
C ALA A 132 2.21 1.43 -37.28
N ILE A 133 1.04 1.33 -37.90
CA ILE A 133 0.82 1.68 -39.31
C ILE A 133 1.17 3.17 -39.55
N LEU A 134 0.67 4.07 -38.70
CA LEU A 134 0.95 5.51 -38.79
C LEU A 134 2.44 5.84 -38.65
N LEU A 135 3.20 5.09 -37.85
CA LEU A 135 4.65 5.24 -37.75
C LEU A 135 5.38 4.70 -39.00
N THR A 136 4.91 3.62 -39.62
CA THR A 136 5.52 3.09 -40.86
C THR A 136 5.24 3.94 -42.11
N LEU A 137 4.22 4.81 -42.08
CA LEU A 137 3.73 5.50 -43.27
C LEU A 137 4.65 6.63 -43.81
N PRO A 138 5.26 7.53 -42.99
CA PRO A 138 6.04 8.64 -43.52
C PRO A 138 7.26 8.23 -44.38
N PRO A 139 8.06 7.19 -44.03
CA PRO A 139 9.14 6.72 -44.90
C PRO A 139 8.66 6.14 -46.23
N LEU A 140 7.50 5.49 -46.22
CA LEU A 140 6.82 4.98 -47.43
C LEU A 140 6.39 6.13 -48.34
N VAL A 141 5.75 7.16 -47.78
CA VAL A 141 5.33 8.37 -48.50
C VAL A 141 6.54 9.16 -49.02
N MET A 142 7.61 9.29 -48.23
CA MET A 142 8.86 9.92 -48.69
C MET A 142 9.49 9.15 -49.85
N ALA A 143 9.58 7.82 -49.79
CA ALA A 143 10.11 7.02 -50.90
C ALA A 143 9.26 7.17 -52.18
N ALA A 144 7.93 7.23 -52.05
CA ALA A 144 7.04 7.46 -53.19
C ALA A 144 7.23 8.86 -53.79
N ALA A 145 7.22 9.90 -52.97
CA ALA A 145 7.45 11.28 -53.42
C ALA A 145 8.83 11.47 -54.05
N PHE A 146 9.89 10.91 -53.45
CA PHE A 146 11.25 10.99 -53.99
C PHE A 146 11.43 10.24 -55.32
N GLN A 147 10.64 9.19 -55.56
CA GLN A 147 10.61 8.46 -56.83
C GLN A 147 9.79 9.22 -57.89
N ILE A 148 8.60 9.74 -57.53
CA ILE A 148 7.74 10.53 -58.43
C ILE A 148 8.43 11.83 -58.88
N HIS A 149 9.15 12.51 -57.99
CA HIS A 149 9.81 13.78 -58.27
C HIS A 149 11.31 13.65 -58.63
N ASN A 150 11.83 12.44 -58.88
CA ASN A 150 13.22 12.18 -59.26
C ASN A 150 14.29 12.89 -58.40
N VAL A 151 14.02 13.01 -57.09
CA VAL A 151 14.90 13.71 -56.12
C VAL A 151 16.26 13.00 -56.03
N PRO A 152 17.41 13.69 -56.11
CA PRO A 152 18.72 13.04 -56.15
C PRO A 152 19.11 12.37 -54.82
N THR A 153 19.90 11.29 -54.88
CA THR A 153 20.28 10.46 -53.71
C THR A 153 20.91 11.26 -52.56
N ILE A 154 21.69 12.30 -52.87
CA ILE A 154 22.34 13.18 -51.89
C ILE A 154 21.36 13.97 -51.02
N THR A 155 20.11 14.18 -51.44
CA THR A 155 19.05 14.78 -50.62
C THR A 155 18.05 13.75 -50.08
N ARG A 156 17.86 12.60 -50.76
CA ARG A 156 17.08 11.45 -50.21
C ARG A 156 17.68 10.96 -48.89
N PHE A 157 19.01 10.76 -48.86
CA PHE A 157 19.75 10.19 -47.75
C PHE A 157 19.60 10.98 -46.42
N PRO A 158 19.89 12.30 -46.33
CA PRO A 158 19.74 13.05 -45.09
C PRO A 158 18.29 13.13 -44.60
N CYS A 159 17.29 13.13 -45.49
CA CYS A 159 15.88 13.06 -45.08
C CYS A 159 15.54 11.72 -44.41
N GLN A 160 15.97 10.60 -45.00
CA GLN A 160 15.79 9.27 -44.40
C GLN A 160 16.52 9.12 -43.07
N MET A 161 17.77 9.62 -42.98
CA MET A 161 18.55 9.61 -41.74
C MET A 161 17.98 10.54 -40.66
N SER A 162 17.38 11.68 -41.03
CA SER A 162 16.70 12.56 -40.07
C SER A 162 15.48 11.89 -39.45
N TYR A 163 14.68 11.17 -40.25
CA TYR A 163 13.56 10.37 -39.74
C TYR A 163 14.05 9.21 -38.85
N LEU A 164 15.12 8.52 -39.24
CA LEU A 164 15.74 7.47 -38.44
C LEU A 164 16.25 8.00 -37.08
N LEU A 165 16.84 9.20 -37.06
CA LEU A 165 17.28 9.87 -35.84
C LEU A 165 16.10 10.25 -34.94
N LEU A 166 14.97 10.69 -35.51
CA LEU A 166 13.74 10.94 -34.75
C LEU A 166 13.18 9.65 -34.11
N LEU A 167 13.22 8.52 -34.82
CA LEU A 167 12.91 7.22 -34.21
C LEU A 167 13.89 6.88 -33.09
N ILE A 168 15.21 6.99 -33.31
CA ILE A 168 16.24 6.73 -32.29
C ILE A 168 16.00 7.57 -31.03
N LEU A 169 15.67 8.86 -31.17
CA LEU A 169 15.32 9.74 -30.05
C LEU A 169 14.05 9.27 -29.32
N GLY A 170 13.06 8.74 -30.04
CA GLY A 170 11.88 8.07 -29.47
C GLY A 170 12.23 6.80 -28.69
N TYR A 171 13.05 5.90 -29.26
CA TYR A 171 13.50 4.69 -28.58
C TYR A 171 14.42 4.98 -27.39
N LEU A 172 15.27 6.01 -27.45
CA LEU A 172 16.06 6.52 -26.32
C LEU A 172 15.14 7.09 -25.23
N LYS A 173 14.11 7.85 -25.59
CA LYS A 173 13.09 8.32 -24.64
C LYS A 173 12.44 7.12 -23.94
N PHE A 174 12.03 6.08 -24.65
CA PHE A 174 11.48 4.86 -24.04
C PHE A 174 12.51 4.09 -23.19
N PHE A 175 13.79 4.10 -23.53
CA PHE A 175 14.85 3.46 -22.75
C PHE A 175 15.10 4.16 -21.40
N PHE A 176 15.15 5.49 -21.40
CA PHE A 176 15.37 6.29 -20.18
C PHE A 176 14.09 6.50 -19.36
N GLN A 177 12.93 6.63 -20.02
CA GLN A 177 11.59 6.70 -19.43
C GLN A 177 10.82 5.39 -19.71
N PRO A 178 11.14 4.30 -18.99
CA PRO A 178 10.47 3.01 -19.18
C PRO A 178 8.98 3.12 -18.84
N PHE A 179 8.13 2.57 -19.71
CA PHE A 179 6.70 2.58 -19.47
C PHE A 179 6.31 1.56 -18.41
N SER A 180 5.31 1.93 -17.60
CA SER A 180 4.99 1.22 -16.35
C SER A 180 4.53 -0.23 -16.55
N ARG A 181 4.24 -0.67 -17.78
CA ARG A 181 3.77 -2.03 -18.07
C ARG A 181 4.81 -3.12 -17.97
N ALA A 182 6.10 -2.86 -18.19
CA ALA A 182 7.15 -3.86 -17.96
C ALA A 182 8.14 -3.39 -16.90
N THR A 183 8.85 -4.33 -16.27
CA THR A 183 9.92 -3.99 -15.33
C THR A 183 10.99 -3.14 -16.05
N PRO A 184 11.54 -2.07 -15.42
CA PRO A 184 12.50 -1.16 -16.07
C PRO A 184 13.74 -1.86 -16.64
N THR A 185 14.12 -3.02 -16.11
CA THR A 185 15.21 -3.87 -16.60
C THR A 185 14.84 -4.58 -17.90
N VAL A 186 13.68 -5.24 -17.97
CA VAL A 186 13.20 -5.93 -19.19
C VAL A 186 12.84 -4.94 -20.28
N TRP A 187 12.22 -3.81 -19.94
CA TRP A 187 11.92 -2.74 -20.89
C TRP A 187 13.20 -2.17 -21.52
N ARG A 188 14.24 -1.91 -20.71
CA ARG A 188 15.55 -1.48 -21.22
C ARG A 188 16.27 -2.56 -22.02
N GLN A 189 16.08 -3.84 -21.72
CA GLN A 189 16.60 -4.92 -22.57
C GLN A 189 15.96 -4.89 -23.96
N PHE A 190 14.63 -4.72 -24.06
CA PHE A 190 13.96 -4.60 -25.37
C PHE A 190 14.31 -3.29 -26.10
N CYS A 191 14.24 -2.13 -25.43
CA CYS A 191 14.61 -0.86 -26.07
C CYS A 191 16.10 -0.84 -26.46
N GLY A 192 16.98 -1.44 -25.66
CA GLY A 192 18.40 -1.61 -25.98
C GLY A 192 18.63 -2.51 -27.20
N PHE A 193 17.91 -3.64 -27.29
CA PHE A 193 17.90 -4.52 -28.46
C PHE A 193 17.52 -3.77 -29.75
N VAL A 194 16.48 -2.93 -29.71
CA VAL A 194 16.06 -2.12 -30.87
C VAL A 194 17.02 -0.93 -31.13
N LEU A 195 17.61 -0.33 -30.08
CA LEU A 195 18.60 0.74 -30.25
C LEU A 195 19.92 0.24 -30.85
N ILE A 196 20.35 -1.00 -30.53
CA ILE A 196 21.52 -1.62 -31.16
C ILE A 196 21.26 -1.86 -32.65
N TYR A 197 20.07 -2.36 -33.01
CA TYR A 197 19.65 -2.48 -34.41
C TYR A 197 19.74 -1.12 -35.14
N TYR A 198 19.24 -0.04 -34.53
CA TYR A 198 19.32 1.30 -35.12
C TYR A 198 20.74 1.90 -35.13
N ALA A 199 21.61 1.55 -34.17
CA ALA A 199 23.00 1.94 -34.15
C ALA A 199 23.85 1.20 -35.21
N LEU A 200 23.38 0.05 -35.70
CA LEU A 200 24.02 -0.73 -36.76
C LEU A 200 23.47 -0.38 -38.16
N ILE A 201 22.17 -0.10 -38.32
CA ILE A 201 21.61 0.32 -39.63
C ILE A 201 22.12 1.71 -40.06
N LEU A 202 22.47 2.61 -39.12
CA LEU A 202 23.00 3.94 -39.41
C LEU A 202 24.36 3.91 -40.16
N PRO A 203 25.41 3.22 -39.68
CA PRO A 203 26.64 3.04 -40.46
C PRO A 203 26.42 2.15 -41.69
N GLN A 204 25.52 1.16 -41.65
CA GLN A 204 25.21 0.30 -42.81
C GLN A 204 24.69 1.10 -44.00
N ALA A 205 23.67 1.94 -43.79
CA ALA A 205 23.15 2.81 -44.84
C ALA A 205 24.17 3.87 -45.28
N THR A 206 25.02 4.34 -44.37
CA THR A 206 26.12 5.27 -44.69
C THR A 206 27.20 4.62 -45.58
N LEU A 207 27.55 3.36 -45.32
CA LEU A 207 28.51 2.60 -46.14
C LEU A 207 27.99 2.35 -47.55
N ILE A 208 26.70 2.02 -47.70
CA ILE A 208 26.04 1.90 -49.01
C ILE A 208 26.02 3.25 -49.73
N PHE A 209 25.70 4.34 -49.03
CA PHE A 209 25.75 5.70 -49.60
C PHE A 209 27.16 6.10 -50.07
N LEU A 210 28.21 5.62 -49.39
CA LEU A 210 29.62 5.80 -49.76
C LEU A 210 30.13 4.77 -50.79
N GLY A 211 29.27 3.94 -51.38
CA GLY A 211 29.65 2.97 -52.42
C GLY A 211 30.48 1.79 -51.90
N ARG A 212 30.29 1.39 -50.64
CA ARG A 212 30.88 0.19 -50.02
C ARG A 212 29.79 -0.87 -49.78
N ASN A 213 29.19 -1.31 -50.89
CA ASN A 213 28.02 -2.20 -50.90
C ASN A 213 28.30 -3.56 -50.25
N ASP A 214 29.44 -4.16 -50.56
CA ASP A 214 29.98 -5.40 -50.00
C ASP A 214 30.03 -5.37 -48.46
N ILE A 215 30.61 -4.32 -47.87
CA ILE A 215 30.62 -4.14 -46.40
C ILE A 215 29.19 -3.88 -45.87
N GLY A 216 28.39 -3.09 -46.58
CA GLY A 216 26.99 -2.82 -46.25
C GLY A 216 26.09 -4.06 -46.27
N ALA A 217 26.40 -5.06 -47.09
CA ALA A 217 25.71 -6.34 -47.17
C ALA A 217 26.08 -7.27 -46.00
N VAL A 218 27.35 -7.30 -45.59
CA VAL A 218 27.78 -8.03 -44.37
C VAL A 218 27.07 -7.50 -43.13
N VAL A 219 26.97 -6.16 -42.97
CA VAL A 219 26.24 -5.57 -41.83
C VAL A 219 24.72 -5.84 -41.94
N LEU A 220 24.15 -5.91 -43.15
CA LEU A 220 22.76 -6.32 -43.34
C LEU A 220 22.52 -7.76 -42.86
N LEU A 221 23.42 -8.69 -43.17
CA LEU A 221 23.31 -10.10 -42.73
C LEU A 221 23.40 -10.23 -41.20
N ILE A 222 24.27 -9.43 -40.55
CA ILE A 222 24.33 -9.33 -39.08
C ILE A 222 23.00 -8.80 -38.50
N LEU A 223 22.36 -7.82 -39.15
CA LEU A 223 21.05 -7.28 -38.74
C LEU A 223 19.90 -8.29 -38.85
N LEU A 224 19.93 -9.20 -39.84
CA LEU A 224 18.96 -10.30 -39.98
C LEU A 224 19.14 -11.34 -38.86
N VAL A 225 20.38 -11.71 -38.54
CA VAL A 225 20.68 -12.58 -37.38
C VAL A 225 20.23 -11.92 -36.07
N TRP A 226 20.39 -10.59 -35.93
CA TRP A 226 19.93 -9.85 -34.75
C TRP A 226 18.40 -9.88 -34.61
N ASP A 227 17.63 -9.61 -35.67
CA ASP A 227 16.17 -9.60 -35.60
C ASP A 227 15.55 -10.99 -35.29
N SER A 228 16.27 -12.09 -35.58
CA SER A 228 15.87 -13.45 -35.15
C SER A 228 15.75 -13.62 -33.62
N LEU A 229 16.37 -12.74 -32.82
CA LEU A 229 16.28 -12.75 -31.35
C LEU A 229 14.99 -12.10 -30.81
N LEU A 230 14.18 -11.46 -31.66
CA LEU A 230 12.95 -10.76 -31.27
C LEU A 230 11.99 -11.61 -30.40
N PRO A 231 11.75 -12.93 -30.65
CA PRO A 231 10.86 -13.74 -29.81
C PRO A 231 11.31 -13.85 -28.35
N PHE A 232 12.62 -13.87 -28.08
CA PHE A 232 13.17 -13.97 -26.73
C PHE A 232 12.92 -12.71 -25.91
N PHE A 233 13.08 -11.53 -26.51
CA PHE A 233 12.76 -10.26 -25.86
C PHE A 233 11.25 -10.04 -25.73
N LEU A 234 10.45 -10.50 -26.70
CA LEU A 234 8.99 -10.49 -26.61
C LEU A 234 8.48 -11.38 -25.46
N TRP A 235 8.99 -12.62 -25.34
CA TRP A 235 8.66 -13.52 -24.23
C TRP A 235 8.97 -12.89 -22.86
N LYS A 236 10.15 -12.27 -22.72
CA LYS A 236 10.51 -11.50 -21.51
C LYS A 236 9.52 -10.37 -21.21
N LEU A 237 9.10 -9.60 -22.22
CA LEU A 237 8.12 -8.52 -22.04
C LEU A 237 6.74 -9.04 -21.61
N LEU A 238 6.22 -10.10 -22.23
CA LEU A 238 4.92 -10.69 -21.89
C LEU A 238 4.91 -11.25 -20.47
N ARG A 239 6.02 -11.88 -20.06
CA ARG A 239 6.23 -12.31 -18.67
C ARG A 239 6.31 -11.11 -17.72
N ALA A 240 7.07 -10.07 -18.05
CA ALA A 240 7.24 -8.90 -17.19
C ALA A 240 5.95 -8.06 -17.04
N ASP A 241 5.11 -7.96 -18.07
CA ASP A 241 3.79 -7.33 -17.98
C ASP A 241 2.83 -8.20 -17.15
N THR A 242 2.86 -9.52 -17.28
CA THR A 242 2.12 -10.42 -16.37
C THR A 242 2.56 -10.23 -14.92
N GLU A 243 3.86 -10.27 -14.64
CA GLU A 243 4.44 -10.02 -13.30
C GLU A 243 4.09 -8.61 -12.78
N ARG A 244 3.96 -7.62 -13.67
CA ARG A 244 3.54 -6.26 -13.31
C ARG A 244 2.04 -6.10 -13.08
N TRP A 245 1.17 -6.79 -13.81
CA TRP A 245 -0.27 -6.86 -13.50
C TRP A 245 -0.49 -7.62 -12.18
N ARG A 246 0.29 -8.66 -11.93
CA ARG A 246 0.35 -9.36 -10.63
C ARG A 246 0.79 -8.43 -9.48
N GLY A 247 1.68 -7.46 -9.74
CA GLY A 247 2.14 -6.44 -8.76
C GLY A 247 1.39 -5.09 -8.77
N LEU A 248 0.34 -4.93 -9.59
CA LEU A 248 -0.43 -3.68 -9.65
C LEU A 248 -1.37 -3.50 -8.44
N SER A 249 -1.70 -4.61 -7.75
CA SER A 249 -2.35 -4.62 -6.43
C SER A 249 -1.59 -3.76 -5.42
N GLN A 250 -0.27 -3.91 -5.38
CA GLN A 250 0.67 -3.17 -4.52
C GLN A 250 0.70 -1.67 -4.86
N SER A 251 0.68 -1.34 -6.15
CA SER A 251 1.06 -0.01 -6.65
C SER A 251 -0.03 1.08 -6.56
N THR A 252 -1.28 0.72 -6.25
CA THR A 252 -2.44 1.60 -6.51
C THR A 252 -2.92 2.37 -5.25
N LEU A 253 -2.15 2.31 -4.16
CA LEU A 253 -2.31 3.13 -2.93
C LEU A 253 -2.25 4.66 -3.16
N LEU A 254 -1.87 5.13 -4.35
CA LEU A 254 -1.52 6.53 -4.65
C LEU A 254 -2.69 7.43 -5.13
N LEU A 255 -3.94 6.97 -5.12
CA LEU A 255 -5.09 7.70 -5.70
C LEU A 255 -6.26 7.99 -4.72
N ARG A 256 -6.02 8.00 -3.41
CA ARG A 256 -7.05 8.38 -2.41
C ARG A 256 -6.83 9.78 -1.80
N PRO A 257 -7.90 10.56 -1.57
CA PRO A 257 -7.79 11.85 -0.86
C PRO A 257 -7.51 11.65 0.63
N SER A 258 -6.33 12.10 1.06
CA SER A 258 -5.98 12.84 2.30
C SER A 258 -6.56 12.52 3.69
N ASN A 259 -7.53 11.63 3.87
CA ASN A 259 -8.20 11.40 5.16
C ASN A 259 -8.74 9.96 5.33
N SER A 260 -8.06 8.96 4.78
CA SER A 260 -8.37 7.54 5.02
C SER A 260 -7.10 6.72 5.15
N THR A 261 -6.98 6.00 6.27
CA THR A 261 -5.88 5.09 6.59
C THR A 261 -5.89 3.89 5.67
N LEU A 262 -4.89 3.79 4.80
CA LEU A 262 -4.71 2.70 3.87
C LEU A 262 -3.22 2.47 3.60
N LEU A 263 -2.73 1.23 3.52
CA LEU A 263 -3.35 -0.04 3.90
C LEU A 263 -2.21 -1.06 4.05
N HIS A 264 -2.35 -2.07 4.92
CA HIS A 264 -1.40 -3.17 4.90
C HIS A 264 -1.66 -4.03 3.63
N GLU A 265 -0.59 -4.42 2.93
CA GLU A 265 -0.63 -4.59 1.47
C GLU A 265 -1.24 -5.94 1.02
N PRO A 266 -2.26 -5.96 0.14
CA PRO A 266 -3.10 -7.17 0.05
C PRO A 266 -3.19 -7.88 -1.32
N VAL A 267 -3.67 -9.13 -1.24
CA VAL A 267 -4.01 -10.08 -2.31
C VAL A 267 -2.85 -10.83 -2.98
N SER A 268 -2.91 -12.17 -2.90
CA SER A 268 -2.18 -13.06 -3.81
C SER A 268 -2.65 -12.77 -5.25
N SER A 269 -1.73 -12.57 -6.20
CA SER A 269 -2.14 -12.18 -7.56
C SER A 269 -3.01 -13.23 -8.29
N HIS A 270 -3.13 -14.43 -7.71
CA HIS A 270 -4.02 -15.51 -8.10
C HIS A 270 -5.50 -15.19 -7.75
N GLY A 271 -5.80 -14.74 -6.52
CA GLY A 271 -7.17 -14.47 -6.10
C GLY A 271 -7.89 -13.38 -6.90
N PHE A 272 -7.22 -12.26 -7.22
CA PHE A 272 -7.79 -11.26 -8.13
C PHE A 272 -7.92 -11.75 -9.59
N HIS A 273 -7.10 -12.70 -10.04
CA HIS A 273 -7.25 -13.31 -11.37
C HIS A 273 -8.53 -14.13 -11.43
N VAL A 274 -8.73 -15.04 -10.48
CA VAL A 274 -9.93 -15.88 -10.36
C VAL A 274 -11.20 -15.02 -10.24
N LEU A 275 -11.18 -13.95 -9.44
CA LEU A 275 -12.29 -12.99 -9.33
C LEU A 275 -12.67 -12.38 -10.70
N LEU A 276 -11.70 -11.84 -11.43
CA LEU A 276 -11.92 -11.19 -12.73
C LEU A 276 -12.32 -12.18 -13.83
N GLU A 277 -11.93 -13.45 -13.68
CA GLU A 277 -12.20 -14.56 -14.60
C GLU A 277 -13.62 -15.11 -14.42
N LEU A 278 -14.04 -15.38 -13.17
CA LEU A 278 -15.41 -15.75 -12.83
C LEU A 278 -16.43 -14.67 -13.21
N HIS A 279 -16.10 -13.41 -13.00
CA HIS A 279 -17.03 -12.28 -13.16
C HIS A 279 -16.84 -11.48 -14.44
N HIS A 280 -16.12 -11.99 -15.45
CA HIS A 280 -15.67 -11.21 -16.61
C HIS A 280 -16.77 -10.49 -17.42
N HIS A 281 -18.02 -10.94 -17.38
CA HIS A 281 -19.18 -10.25 -17.98
C HIS A 281 -19.71 -9.07 -17.15
N HIS A 282 -19.40 -9.02 -15.86
CA HIS A 282 -19.88 -8.05 -14.88
C HIS A 282 -18.77 -7.10 -14.38
N VAL A 283 -17.59 -7.09 -15.00
CA VAL A 283 -16.50 -6.17 -14.66
C VAL A 283 -16.76 -4.79 -15.27
N VAL A 284 -16.88 -3.78 -14.41
CA VAL A 284 -17.07 -2.37 -14.77
C VAL A 284 -15.74 -1.62 -14.65
N ASP A 285 -15.37 -0.88 -15.70
CA ASP A 285 -14.19 0.00 -15.69
C ASP A 285 -14.38 1.17 -14.73
N PHE A 286 -13.40 1.42 -13.86
CA PHE A 286 -13.36 2.57 -12.96
C PHE A 286 -13.52 3.92 -13.68
N ALA A 287 -13.05 4.03 -14.93
CA ALA A 287 -13.23 5.24 -15.74
C ALA A 287 -14.71 5.55 -16.09
N HIS A 288 -15.62 4.59 -15.95
CA HIS A 288 -17.06 4.79 -16.11
C HIS A 288 -17.80 5.07 -14.79
N LEU A 289 -17.10 5.03 -13.64
CA LEU A 289 -17.67 5.27 -12.31
C LEU A 289 -17.24 6.63 -11.76
N ARG A 290 -18.22 7.40 -11.28
CA ARG A 290 -18.00 8.63 -10.54
C ARG A 290 -18.52 8.48 -9.12
N LEU A 291 -17.63 8.54 -8.14
CA LEU A 291 -17.97 8.60 -6.72
C LEU A 291 -18.43 10.03 -6.36
N ASN A 292 -19.56 10.14 -5.65
CA ASN A 292 -20.11 11.40 -5.16
C ASN A 292 -20.10 11.40 -3.61
N LEU A 293 -21.28 11.44 -2.96
CA LEU A 293 -21.42 11.50 -1.51
C LEU A 293 -21.26 10.12 -0.84
N ARG A 294 -20.63 10.05 0.34
CA ARG A 294 -20.67 8.84 1.20
C ARG A 294 -22.00 8.80 1.94
N ILE A 295 -22.79 7.76 1.72
CA ILE A 295 -24.13 7.58 2.30
C ILE A 295 -24.15 6.61 3.49
N ALA A 296 -23.21 5.68 3.59
CA ALA A 296 -23.06 4.84 4.78
C ALA A 296 -21.60 4.44 5.06
N ALA A 297 -21.29 4.06 6.30
CA ALA A 297 -20.00 3.52 6.71
C ALA A 297 -20.19 2.37 7.71
N GLY A 298 -19.73 1.17 7.36
CA GLY A 298 -19.58 0.03 8.27
C GLY A 298 -18.13 -0.17 8.69
N ALA A 299 -17.87 -1.19 9.51
CA ALA A 299 -16.54 -1.46 10.07
C ALA A 299 -15.45 -1.84 9.04
N THR A 300 -15.83 -2.36 7.86
CA THR A 300 -14.91 -2.86 6.82
C THR A 300 -15.19 -2.32 5.41
N SER A 301 -16.28 -1.57 5.23
CA SER A 301 -16.70 -1.04 3.93
C SER A 301 -17.44 0.31 4.06
N HIS A 302 -17.46 1.07 2.98
CA HIS A 302 -18.14 2.37 2.89
C HIS A 302 -19.02 2.41 1.64
N VAL A 303 -20.26 2.87 1.79
CA VAL A 303 -21.22 2.98 0.66
C VAL A 303 -21.25 4.42 0.17
N PHE A 304 -21.06 4.60 -1.12
CA PHE A 304 -21.09 5.89 -1.80
C PHE A 304 -22.23 5.94 -2.82
N GLN A 305 -22.91 7.07 -2.90
CA GLN A 305 -23.69 7.45 -4.07
C GLN A 305 -22.74 7.75 -5.23
N GLY A 306 -23.11 7.37 -6.45
CA GLY A 306 -22.29 7.63 -7.63
C GLY A 306 -23.08 7.67 -8.94
N GLN A 307 -22.33 7.81 -10.05
CA GLN A 307 -22.85 7.72 -11.41
C GLN A 307 -22.07 6.69 -12.23
N LEU A 308 -22.78 5.84 -12.97
CA LEU A 308 -22.26 4.87 -13.93
C LEU A 308 -22.49 5.37 -15.37
N TYR A 309 -21.47 5.24 -16.22
CA TYR A 309 -21.39 5.83 -17.57
C TYR A 309 -21.72 7.34 -17.61
N GLY A 310 -21.49 8.06 -16.52
CA GLY A 310 -21.79 9.48 -16.38
C GLY A 310 -23.28 9.87 -16.38
N LYS A 311 -24.21 8.90 -16.38
CA LYS A 311 -25.66 9.16 -16.46
C LYS A 311 -26.50 8.41 -15.42
N TRP A 312 -26.18 7.15 -15.15
CA TRP A 312 -27.03 6.27 -14.33
C TRP A 312 -26.69 6.40 -12.85
N PRO A 313 -27.62 6.73 -11.95
CA PRO A 313 -27.36 6.77 -10.52
C PRO A 313 -27.13 5.36 -9.97
N VAL A 314 -26.09 5.18 -9.16
CA VAL A 314 -25.71 3.88 -8.58
C VAL A 314 -25.29 4.03 -7.12
N ALA A 315 -25.49 2.98 -6.32
CA ALA A 315 -24.78 2.80 -5.06
C ALA A 315 -23.49 2.01 -5.32
N ILE A 316 -22.42 2.38 -4.63
CA ILE A 316 -21.09 1.79 -4.76
C ILE A 316 -20.62 1.40 -3.36
N LYS A 317 -20.72 0.11 -3.02
CA LYS A 317 -20.19 -0.46 -1.76
C LYS A 317 -18.70 -0.71 -1.95
N VAL A 318 -17.89 0.22 -1.46
CA VAL A 318 -16.43 0.23 -1.58
C VAL A 318 -15.83 -0.44 -0.34
N TYR A 319 -15.20 -1.60 -0.52
CA TYR A 319 -14.42 -2.25 0.52
C TYR A 319 -13.05 -1.59 0.66
N THR A 320 -12.66 -1.29 1.90
CA THR A 320 -11.36 -0.68 2.27
C THR A 320 -10.74 -1.35 3.51
N PRO A 321 -10.61 -2.69 3.56
CA PRO A 321 -10.32 -3.42 4.81
C PRO A 321 -8.81 -3.50 5.11
N PRO A 322 -8.38 -3.28 6.38
CA PRO A 322 -7.04 -3.54 6.95
C PRO A 322 -5.98 -4.23 6.08
N GLU A 323 -6.30 -5.45 5.62
CA GLU A 323 -5.74 -6.08 4.41
C GLU A 323 -6.91 -6.75 3.65
N ILE A 324 -6.94 -6.69 2.32
CA ILE A 324 -7.76 -7.62 1.49
C ILE A 324 -7.05 -8.99 1.51
N THR A 325 -7.20 -9.74 2.60
CA THR A 325 -6.68 -11.11 2.70
C THR A 325 -7.30 -12.01 1.63
N GLU A 326 -6.71 -13.19 1.37
CA GLU A 326 -7.29 -14.14 0.41
C GLU A 326 -8.72 -14.56 0.78
N ALA A 327 -8.98 -14.73 2.09
CA ALA A 327 -10.34 -14.93 2.62
C ALA A 327 -11.30 -13.75 2.34
N THR A 328 -10.78 -12.51 2.32
CA THR A 328 -11.55 -11.31 1.95
C THR A 328 -11.93 -11.32 0.46
N ILE A 329 -11.05 -11.79 -0.43
CA ILE A 329 -11.37 -11.95 -1.85
C ILE A 329 -12.43 -13.04 -2.03
N VAL A 330 -12.29 -14.19 -1.36
CA VAL A 330 -13.23 -15.30 -1.43
C VAL A 330 -14.62 -14.86 -0.96
N ALA A 331 -14.71 -14.13 0.16
CA ALA A 331 -15.96 -13.56 0.65
C ALA A 331 -16.60 -12.57 -0.35
N PHE A 332 -15.82 -11.61 -0.89
CA PHE A 332 -16.29 -10.65 -1.89
C PHE A 332 -16.73 -11.33 -3.20
N SER A 333 -15.98 -12.35 -3.66
CA SER A 333 -16.31 -13.12 -4.87
C SER A 333 -17.59 -13.92 -4.69
N HIS A 334 -17.83 -14.42 -3.48
CA HIS A 334 -19.04 -15.15 -3.10
C HIS A 334 -20.26 -14.22 -3.01
N GLU A 335 -20.13 -13.05 -2.35
CA GLU A 335 -21.16 -12.00 -2.32
C GLU A 335 -21.54 -11.55 -3.75
N ALA A 336 -20.55 -11.28 -4.60
CA ALA A 336 -20.76 -10.90 -5.99
C ALA A 336 -21.42 -12.01 -6.84
N ALA A 337 -21.03 -13.27 -6.64
CA ALA A 337 -21.59 -14.41 -7.37
C ALA A 337 -23.05 -14.68 -6.99
N LEU A 338 -23.38 -14.65 -5.70
CA LEU A 338 -24.76 -14.76 -5.24
C LEU A 338 -25.60 -13.61 -5.79
N TRP A 339 -25.17 -12.36 -5.58
CA TRP A 339 -25.97 -11.19 -5.94
C TRP A 339 -26.20 -11.05 -7.45
N ALA A 340 -25.23 -11.45 -8.30
CA ALA A 340 -25.42 -11.48 -9.76
C ALA A 340 -26.49 -12.47 -10.25
N MET A 341 -26.84 -13.48 -9.44
CA MET A 341 -27.90 -14.44 -9.76
C MET A 341 -29.30 -14.00 -9.30
N LEU A 342 -29.39 -13.07 -8.34
CA LEU A 342 -30.66 -12.63 -7.73
C LEU A 342 -31.36 -11.57 -8.58
N LYS A 343 -32.63 -11.79 -8.94
CA LYS A 343 -33.46 -10.89 -9.75
C LYS A 343 -34.89 -10.88 -9.23
N HIS A 344 -35.19 -9.92 -8.35
CA HIS A 344 -36.49 -9.77 -7.69
C HIS A 344 -36.75 -8.27 -7.39
N PRO A 345 -38.00 -7.74 -7.51
CA PRO A 345 -38.27 -6.32 -7.27
C PRO A 345 -37.93 -5.84 -5.84
N ASN A 346 -38.04 -6.73 -4.84
CA ASN A 346 -37.65 -6.46 -3.44
C ASN A 346 -36.19 -6.83 -3.13
N ILE A 347 -35.31 -6.91 -4.14
CA ILE A 347 -33.85 -7.03 -3.97
C ILE A 347 -33.21 -5.90 -4.78
N ALA A 348 -32.22 -5.22 -4.21
CA ALA A 348 -31.52 -4.15 -4.91
C ALA A 348 -30.78 -4.70 -6.13
N ALA A 349 -30.99 -4.12 -7.32
CA ALA A 349 -30.43 -4.69 -8.55
C ALA A 349 -28.89 -4.60 -8.57
N PHE A 350 -28.21 -5.70 -8.93
CA PHE A 350 -26.76 -5.76 -9.11
C PHE A 350 -26.35 -5.30 -10.52
N TYR A 351 -25.35 -4.43 -10.61
CA TYR A 351 -24.84 -3.90 -11.89
C TYR A 351 -23.40 -4.33 -12.21
N GLY A 352 -22.64 -4.81 -11.22
CA GLY A 352 -21.33 -5.42 -11.45
C GLY A 352 -20.29 -5.17 -10.35
N ILE A 353 -19.06 -5.61 -10.62
CA ILE A 353 -17.89 -5.37 -9.78
C ILE A 353 -16.93 -4.37 -10.44
N CYS A 354 -16.25 -3.55 -9.64
CA CYS A 354 -15.09 -2.80 -10.08
C CYS A 354 -13.89 -3.12 -9.17
N VAL A 355 -12.78 -3.53 -9.78
CA VAL A 355 -11.52 -3.84 -9.10
C VAL A 355 -10.53 -2.71 -9.39
N SER A 356 -10.31 -1.86 -8.39
CA SER A 356 -9.41 -0.71 -8.48
C SER A 356 -8.61 -0.64 -7.17
N PRO A 357 -7.48 -1.37 -7.07
CA PRO A 357 -6.76 -1.54 -5.81
C PRO A 357 -6.38 -0.19 -5.17
N PRO A 358 -6.26 -0.09 -3.84
CA PRO A 358 -6.53 -1.11 -2.82
C PRO A 358 -8.03 -1.21 -2.47
N SER A 359 -8.93 -1.04 -3.46
CA SER A 359 -10.39 -1.16 -3.27
C SER A 359 -10.98 -2.21 -4.20
N ILE A 360 -12.03 -2.87 -3.72
CA ILE A 360 -12.97 -3.64 -4.52
C ILE A 360 -14.37 -3.12 -4.25
N CYS A 361 -15.14 -2.94 -5.32
CA CYS A 361 -16.42 -2.23 -5.30
C CYS A 361 -17.52 -3.15 -5.83
N LEU A 362 -18.60 -3.32 -5.07
CA LEU A 362 -19.87 -3.80 -5.60
C LEU A 362 -20.70 -2.60 -6.06
N ILE A 363 -21.35 -2.73 -7.21
CA ILE A 363 -22.11 -1.66 -7.85
C ILE A 363 -23.55 -2.13 -7.97
N SER A 364 -24.48 -1.36 -7.39
CA SER A 364 -25.89 -1.71 -7.34
C SER A 364 -26.79 -0.51 -7.62
N GLU A 365 -28.08 -0.78 -7.68
CA GLU A 365 -29.15 0.20 -7.60
C GLU A 365 -28.96 1.16 -6.42
N LEU A 366 -29.28 2.44 -6.64
CA LEU A 366 -29.26 3.48 -5.61
C LEU A 366 -30.64 3.60 -4.96
N CYS A 367 -30.69 3.43 -3.64
CA CYS A 367 -31.87 3.68 -2.80
C CYS A 367 -31.72 4.99 -2.00
N GLU A 368 -32.82 5.53 -1.48
CA GLU A 368 -32.86 6.81 -0.74
C GLU A 368 -32.24 6.73 0.66
N GLN A 369 -32.51 5.64 1.40
CA GLN A 369 -32.12 5.45 2.81
C GLN A 369 -32.29 3.98 3.25
N SER A 370 -31.84 3.62 4.47
CA SER A 370 -32.20 2.35 5.10
C SER A 370 -33.56 2.40 5.82
N LEU A 371 -34.13 1.24 6.13
CA LEU A 371 -35.31 1.12 6.98
C LEU A 371 -34.99 1.53 8.43
N ALA A 372 -33.77 1.27 8.92
CA ALA A 372 -33.33 1.75 10.24
C ALA A 372 -33.39 3.28 10.34
N ASP A 373 -32.85 4.00 9.36
CA ASP A 373 -32.91 5.47 9.31
C ASP A 373 -34.37 5.94 9.26
N PHE A 374 -35.22 5.28 8.44
CA PHE A 374 -36.63 5.61 8.33
C PHE A 374 -37.37 5.52 9.68
N LEU A 375 -37.18 4.43 10.43
CA LEU A 375 -37.89 4.17 11.70
C LEU A 375 -37.42 5.04 12.89
N THR A 376 -36.30 5.74 12.74
CA THR A 376 -35.77 6.69 13.76
C THR A 376 -36.15 8.15 13.51
N ARG A 377 -36.83 8.46 12.40
CA ARG A 377 -37.24 9.85 12.09
C ARG A 377 -38.26 10.36 13.13
N PRO A 378 -38.23 11.66 13.49
CA PRO A 378 -39.33 12.26 14.25
C PRO A 378 -40.64 12.14 13.47
N HIS A 379 -41.74 11.88 14.19
CA HIS A 379 -43.11 11.70 13.69
C HIS A 379 -43.43 10.40 12.90
N VAL A 380 -42.55 9.39 12.85
CA VAL A 380 -42.87 8.08 12.21
C VAL A 380 -44.11 7.41 12.83
N ASN A 381 -44.34 7.62 14.12
CA ASN A 381 -45.55 7.16 14.83
C ASN A 381 -46.87 7.78 14.32
N SER A 382 -46.82 8.67 13.31
CA SER A 382 -48.00 9.21 12.60
C SER A 382 -48.19 8.66 11.18
N GLU A 383 -47.31 7.78 10.71
CA GLU A 383 -47.48 7.07 9.44
C GLU A 383 -48.64 6.05 9.54
N PRO A 384 -49.41 5.83 8.46
CA PRO A 384 -50.53 4.90 8.49
C PRO A 384 -50.04 3.44 8.59
N PHE A 385 -50.78 2.61 9.33
CA PHE A 385 -50.58 1.16 9.41
C PHE A 385 -50.49 0.48 8.02
N TRP A 386 -51.10 1.10 6.99
CA TRP A 386 -50.96 0.65 5.61
C TRP A 386 -49.51 0.61 5.11
N LEU A 387 -48.71 1.63 5.44
CA LEU A 387 -47.30 1.67 5.07
C LEU A 387 -46.52 0.57 5.82
N GLN A 388 -46.82 0.37 7.10
CA GLN A 388 -46.22 -0.70 7.90
C GLN A 388 -46.49 -2.08 7.28
N LEU A 389 -47.73 -2.35 6.85
CA LEU A 389 -48.11 -3.58 6.15
C LEU A 389 -47.40 -3.73 4.80
N CYS A 390 -47.30 -2.65 4.01
CA CYS A 390 -46.54 -2.65 2.76
C CYS A 390 -45.05 -3.00 2.97
N LEU A 391 -44.41 -2.43 3.99
CA LEU A 391 -43.00 -2.69 4.33
C LEU A 391 -42.77 -4.14 4.80
N MET A 392 -43.64 -4.67 5.68
CA MET A 392 -43.56 -6.06 6.14
C MET A 392 -43.73 -7.04 4.97
N LEU A 393 -44.69 -6.79 4.07
CA LEU A 393 -44.95 -7.63 2.90
C LEU A 393 -43.79 -7.62 1.88
N ASP A 394 -43.21 -6.45 1.62
CA ASP A 394 -42.05 -6.33 0.72
C ASP A 394 -40.81 -7.05 1.29
N ALA A 395 -40.59 -6.98 2.61
CA ALA A 395 -39.55 -7.74 3.30
C ALA A 395 -39.81 -9.26 3.26
N ALA A 396 -41.05 -9.68 3.52
CA ALA A 396 -41.45 -11.09 3.44
C ALA A 396 -41.20 -11.69 2.06
N ARG A 397 -41.57 -10.97 0.99
CA ARG A 397 -41.35 -11.40 -0.41
C ARG A 397 -39.88 -11.53 -0.76
N ALA A 398 -39.01 -10.65 -0.26
CA ALA A 398 -37.56 -10.78 -0.45
C ALA A 398 -36.99 -12.08 0.17
N ILE A 399 -37.40 -12.43 1.39
CA ILE A 399 -36.94 -13.66 2.07
C ILE A 399 -37.56 -14.91 1.44
N ALA A 400 -38.85 -14.87 1.09
CA ALA A 400 -39.52 -15.97 0.40
C ALA A 400 -38.86 -16.29 -0.95
N TYR A 401 -38.40 -15.27 -1.69
CA TYR A 401 -37.62 -15.46 -2.91
C TYR A 401 -36.27 -16.16 -2.66
N LEU A 402 -35.49 -15.75 -1.64
CA LEU A 402 -34.23 -16.42 -1.28
C LEU A 402 -34.45 -17.89 -0.86
N HIS A 403 -35.52 -18.15 -0.11
CA HIS A 403 -35.88 -19.50 0.36
C HIS A 403 -36.46 -20.38 -0.77
N SER A 404 -36.83 -19.82 -1.93
CA SER A 404 -37.40 -20.57 -3.07
C SER A 404 -36.37 -21.32 -3.93
N PHE A 405 -35.08 -21.02 -3.76
CA PHE A 405 -34.01 -21.71 -4.50
C PHE A 405 -33.80 -23.15 -3.99
N SER A 406 -33.17 -23.99 -4.82
CA SER A 406 -32.82 -25.35 -4.44
C SER A 406 -31.31 -25.61 -4.62
N PRO A 407 -30.54 -25.79 -3.53
CA PRO A 407 -30.95 -25.64 -2.13
C PRO A 407 -31.31 -24.19 -1.77
N PRO A 408 -32.08 -23.94 -0.69
CA PRO A 408 -32.42 -22.59 -0.25
C PRO A 408 -31.19 -21.73 0.08
N PHE A 409 -31.27 -20.43 -0.22
CA PHE A 409 -30.28 -19.45 0.20
C PHE A 409 -30.70 -18.78 1.51
N LEU A 410 -29.80 -18.78 2.50
CA LEU A 410 -30.02 -18.14 3.79
C LEU A 410 -29.35 -16.76 3.81
N HIS A 411 -30.05 -15.73 4.30
CA HIS A 411 -29.52 -14.36 4.36
C HIS A 411 -28.61 -14.16 5.58
N ARG A 412 -29.03 -14.68 6.75
CA ARG A 412 -28.32 -14.74 8.04
C ARG A 412 -28.07 -13.43 8.79
N ASP A 413 -28.28 -12.27 8.17
CA ASP A 413 -28.15 -10.95 8.82
C ASP A 413 -29.35 -10.05 8.46
N ILE A 414 -30.56 -10.53 8.75
CA ILE A 414 -31.82 -9.82 8.49
C ILE A 414 -32.09 -8.82 9.61
N LYS A 415 -32.10 -7.53 9.27
CA LYS A 415 -32.36 -6.40 10.19
C LYS A 415 -32.66 -5.11 9.42
N PRO A 416 -33.27 -4.08 10.05
CA PRO A 416 -33.61 -2.81 9.39
C PRO A 416 -32.46 -2.06 8.69
N SER A 417 -31.19 -2.24 9.07
CA SER A 417 -30.07 -1.59 8.36
C SER A 417 -29.75 -2.21 7.00
N ASN A 418 -30.12 -3.47 6.79
CA ASN A 418 -29.83 -4.25 5.57
C ASN A 418 -31.03 -4.26 4.60
N MET A 419 -32.07 -3.48 4.92
CA MET A 419 -33.22 -3.20 4.08
C MET A 419 -33.21 -1.72 3.71
N VAL A 420 -33.39 -1.41 2.43
CA VAL A 420 -33.30 -0.05 1.88
C VAL A 420 -34.55 0.32 1.09
N LEU A 421 -34.88 1.61 1.04
CA LEU A 421 -36.07 2.15 0.39
C LEU A 421 -35.69 2.90 -0.89
N ASP A 422 -36.24 2.49 -2.04
CA ASP A 422 -36.02 3.20 -3.31
C ASP A 422 -36.81 4.52 -3.39
N THR A 423 -36.68 5.24 -4.52
CA THR A 423 -37.44 6.48 -4.80
C THR A 423 -38.96 6.28 -4.91
N ASN A 424 -39.44 5.04 -4.76
CA ASN A 424 -40.84 4.64 -4.75
C ASN A 424 -41.28 4.03 -3.40
N CYS A 425 -40.48 4.12 -2.33
CA CYS A 425 -40.71 3.45 -1.04
C CYS A 425 -40.79 1.92 -1.13
N MET A 426 -40.39 1.31 -2.25
CA MET A 426 -40.26 -0.14 -2.32
C MET A 426 -39.12 -0.56 -1.40
N LEU A 427 -39.42 -1.39 -0.41
CA LEU A 427 -38.38 -2.00 0.41
C LEU A 427 -37.65 -3.06 -0.41
N LYS A 428 -36.32 -2.96 -0.42
CA LYS A 428 -35.40 -3.87 -1.10
C LYS A 428 -34.34 -4.38 -0.12
N LEU A 429 -34.10 -5.69 -0.16
CA LEU A 429 -33.04 -6.34 0.61
C LEU A 429 -31.67 -6.11 -0.05
N THR A 430 -30.63 -5.96 0.77
CA THR A 430 -29.23 -5.79 0.36
C THR A 430 -28.28 -6.43 1.39
N ASP A 431 -26.98 -6.32 1.13
CA ASP A 431 -25.87 -6.85 1.94
C ASP A 431 -25.87 -8.38 2.13
N PHE A 432 -25.39 -9.09 1.11
CA PHE A 432 -25.33 -10.56 1.07
C PHE A 432 -24.01 -11.13 1.65
N GLY A 433 -23.25 -10.34 2.41
CA GLY A 433 -21.87 -10.67 2.83
C GLY A 433 -21.72 -11.91 3.72
N GLU A 434 -22.73 -12.24 4.53
CA GLU A 434 -22.77 -13.47 5.35
C GLU A 434 -23.72 -14.56 4.78
N SER A 435 -24.41 -14.28 3.66
CA SER A 435 -25.37 -15.19 3.05
C SER A 435 -24.71 -16.41 2.41
N ARG A 436 -25.33 -17.59 2.52
CA ARG A 436 -24.78 -18.87 1.98
C ARG A 436 -25.86 -19.85 1.53
N GLY A 437 -25.52 -20.67 0.53
CA GLY A 437 -26.28 -21.88 0.18
C GLY A 437 -25.96 -23.05 1.12
N ARG A 438 -26.90 -23.99 1.25
CA ARG A 438 -26.93 -25.07 2.27
C ARG A 438 -25.86 -26.18 2.13
N SER A 439 -24.90 -26.07 1.21
CA SER A 439 -24.07 -27.21 0.74
C SER A 439 -22.62 -27.28 1.29
N MET A 440 -22.34 -26.68 2.47
CA MET A 440 -21.04 -26.81 3.13
C MET A 440 -21.17 -26.92 4.65
N ASP A 441 -20.93 -28.11 5.18
CA ASP A 441 -20.90 -28.43 6.63
C ASP A 441 -19.62 -27.92 7.33
N ALA A 442 -19.36 -26.62 7.21
CA ALA A 442 -18.26 -25.95 7.90
C ALA A 442 -18.70 -25.47 9.29
N VAL A 443 -17.90 -25.76 10.31
CA VAL A 443 -18.07 -25.25 11.69
C VAL A 443 -17.96 -23.71 11.69
N MET A 444 -18.86 -23.00 12.38
CA MET A 444 -18.97 -21.53 12.26
C MET A 444 -18.94 -20.80 13.60
N SER A 445 -18.19 -19.69 13.63
CA SER A 445 -18.26 -18.67 14.70
C SER A 445 -19.63 -18.00 14.75
N VAL A 446 -20.16 -17.75 15.94
CA VAL A 446 -21.39 -16.96 16.13
C VAL A 446 -21.21 -15.55 15.54
N ARG A 447 -22.12 -15.14 14.64
CA ARG A 447 -22.13 -13.83 13.98
C ARG A 447 -23.57 -13.33 13.75
N GLY A 448 -23.74 -12.02 13.74
CA GLY A 448 -25.01 -11.30 13.55
C GLY A 448 -25.18 -10.15 14.54
N THR A 449 -26.23 -9.33 14.39
CA THR A 449 -26.61 -8.34 15.40
C THR A 449 -27.46 -9.00 16.49
N PHE A 450 -27.04 -8.87 17.75
CA PHE A 450 -27.50 -9.70 18.88
C PHE A 450 -29.03 -9.77 19.06
N ASP A 451 -29.72 -8.63 18.98
CA ASP A 451 -31.18 -8.54 19.19
C ASP A 451 -32.05 -9.36 18.22
N TYR A 452 -31.49 -9.74 17.07
CA TYR A 452 -32.19 -10.43 15.97
C TYR A 452 -31.84 -11.93 15.91
N MET A 453 -30.96 -12.42 16.79
CA MET A 453 -30.54 -13.83 16.82
C MET A 453 -31.64 -14.74 17.37
N ALA A 454 -31.88 -15.86 16.70
CA ALA A 454 -32.81 -16.88 17.14
C ALA A 454 -32.25 -17.72 18.32
N PRO A 455 -33.09 -18.25 19.23
CA PRO A 455 -32.63 -19.00 20.40
C PRO A 455 -31.67 -20.17 20.08
N GLU A 456 -31.91 -20.89 18.98
CA GLU A 456 -31.07 -22.01 18.52
C GLU A 456 -29.69 -21.57 17.98
N VAL A 457 -29.54 -20.30 17.62
CA VAL A 457 -28.24 -19.70 17.24
C VAL A 457 -27.49 -19.24 18.50
N ILE A 458 -28.20 -18.66 19.47
CA ILE A 458 -27.63 -18.21 20.76
C ILE A 458 -27.12 -19.41 21.58
N ASN A 459 -27.89 -20.49 21.67
CA ASN A 459 -27.56 -21.67 22.47
C ASN A 459 -26.43 -22.55 21.89
N GLY A 460 -25.77 -22.10 20.80
CA GLY A 460 -24.68 -22.82 20.11
C GLY A 460 -23.33 -22.87 20.86
N CYS A 461 -23.33 -22.82 22.19
CA CYS A 461 -22.20 -22.52 23.08
C CYS A 461 -21.03 -23.52 23.08
N GLN A 462 -21.05 -24.54 22.21
CA GLN A 462 -19.92 -25.43 21.94
C GLN A 462 -19.24 -25.15 20.57
N GLY A 463 -19.58 -24.03 19.92
CA GLY A 463 -19.01 -23.61 18.62
C GLY A 463 -19.70 -24.21 17.41
N LEU A 464 -20.92 -24.72 17.56
CA LEU A 464 -21.64 -25.52 16.56
C LEU A 464 -23.08 -25.02 16.34
N ALA A 465 -23.23 -23.79 15.83
CA ALA A 465 -24.53 -23.22 15.49
C ALA A 465 -25.04 -23.71 14.12
N LYS A 466 -26.22 -24.34 14.07
CA LYS A 466 -26.89 -24.79 12.84
C LYS A 466 -27.89 -23.74 12.34
N TYR A 467 -27.46 -22.90 11.40
CA TYR A 467 -28.36 -21.95 10.72
C TYR A 467 -29.30 -22.68 9.76
N THR A 468 -30.60 -22.33 9.80
CA THR A 468 -31.66 -22.89 8.93
C THR A 468 -32.52 -21.75 8.37
N GLU A 469 -33.44 -22.09 7.45
CA GLU A 469 -34.47 -21.18 6.92
C GLU A 469 -35.28 -20.51 8.04
N GLN A 470 -35.46 -21.21 9.16
CA GLN A 470 -36.25 -20.75 10.30
C GLN A 470 -35.52 -19.73 11.18
N ALA A 471 -34.20 -19.62 11.08
CA ALA A 471 -33.44 -18.55 11.74
C ALA A 471 -33.69 -17.20 11.03
N ASP A 472 -33.68 -17.19 9.69
CA ASP A 472 -34.06 -16.01 8.89
C ASP A 472 -35.49 -15.56 9.20
N VAL A 473 -36.44 -16.49 9.36
CA VAL A 473 -37.84 -16.21 9.74
C VAL A 473 -37.94 -15.52 11.11
N TYR A 474 -37.14 -15.96 12.10
CA TYR A 474 -37.11 -15.31 13.41
C TYR A 474 -36.61 -13.86 13.33
N SER A 475 -35.50 -13.63 12.63
CA SER A 475 -34.94 -12.28 12.43
C SER A 475 -35.88 -11.38 11.62
N LEU A 476 -36.66 -11.94 10.68
CA LEU A 476 -37.73 -11.25 9.97
C LEU A 476 -38.88 -10.82 10.91
N ALA A 477 -39.30 -11.68 11.85
CA ALA A 477 -40.33 -11.35 12.83
C ALA A 477 -39.89 -10.23 13.79
N ILE A 478 -38.63 -10.24 14.24
CA ILE A 478 -38.04 -9.14 15.02
C ILE A 478 -37.96 -7.85 14.18
N THR A 479 -37.69 -7.95 12.88
CA THR A 479 -37.70 -6.80 11.96
C THR A 479 -39.12 -6.25 11.73
N PHE A 480 -40.16 -7.09 11.70
CA PHE A 480 -41.55 -6.64 11.68
C PHE A 480 -41.93 -5.91 12.97
N TRP A 481 -41.43 -6.36 14.13
CA TRP A 481 -41.65 -5.67 15.39
C TRP A 481 -41.13 -4.22 15.36
N ASP A 482 -39.95 -3.99 14.78
CA ASP A 482 -39.39 -2.63 14.60
C ASP A 482 -40.24 -1.76 13.67
N ILE A 483 -40.82 -2.34 12.61
CA ILE A 483 -41.73 -1.62 11.70
C ILE A 483 -42.99 -1.17 12.45
N LEU A 484 -43.48 -1.97 13.41
CA LEU A 484 -44.69 -1.71 14.20
C LEU A 484 -44.46 -0.81 15.43
N HIS A 485 -43.25 -0.80 15.98
CA HIS A 485 -42.86 -0.04 17.18
C HIS A 485 -41.64 0.89 16.94
N PRO A 486 -41.69 1.81 15.94
CA PRO A 486 -40.55 2.68 15.63
C PRO A 486 -40.06 3.47 16.83
N SER A 487 -38.74 3.65 16.91
CA SER A 487 -38.03 4.32 18.01
C SER A 487 -38.27 3.73 19.43
N THR A 488 -38.77 2.49 19.54
CA THR A 488 -39.03 1.81 20.83
C THR A 488 -37.97 0.74 21.11
N SER A 489 -37.59 0.54 22.39
CA SER A 489 -36.62 -0.49 22.78
C SER A 489 -37.29 -1.87 22.95
N LYS A 490 -36.79 -2.88 22.21
CA LYS A 490 -37.24 -4.29 22.26
C LYS A 490 -37.20 -4.89 23.68
N TYR A 491 -36.15 -4.59 24.43
CA TYR A 491 -35.80 -5.25 25.70
C TYR A 491 -35.42 -4.21 26.77
N ALA A 492 -36.37 -3.34 27.15
CA ALA A 492 -36.11 -2.21 28.06
C ALA A 492 -35.48 -2.61 29.42
N SER A 493 -35.80 -3.79 29.96
CA SER A 493 -35.26 -4.33 31.21
C SER A 493 -33.81 -4.85 31.13
N SER A 494 -33.22 -4.89 29.94
CA SER A 494 -31.82 -5.35 29.74
C SER A 494 -30.76 -4.33 30.21
N HIS A 495 -31.14 -3.06 30.40
CA HIS A 495 -30.22 -1.94 30.64
C HIS A 495 -29.07 -1.85 29.60
N GLN A 496 -29.34 -2.20 28.34
CA GLN A 496 -28.36 -2.25 27.23
C GLN A 496 -27.26 -3.32 27.38
N ASN A 497 -27.38 -4.26 28.31
CA ASN A 497 -26.46 -5.39 28.43
C ASN A 497 -26.89 -6.55 27.52
N HIS A 498 -26.13 -6.79 26.44
CA HIS A 498 -26.42 -7.86 25.47
C HIS A 498 -26.47 -9.27 26.08
N PHE A 499 -25.68 -9.55 27.13
CA PHE A 499 -25.72 -10.86 27.79
C PHE A 499 -27.07 -11.12 28.48
N ARG A 500 -27.70 -10.06 29.00
CA ARG A 500 -29.04 -10.12 29.60
C ARG A 500 -30.15 -10.25 28.56
N VAL A 501 -29.92 -9.75 27.34
CA VAL A 501 -30.83 -10.01 26.19
C VAL A 501 -30.78 -11.49 25.79
N PHE A 502 -29.60 -12.12 25.77
CA PHE A 502 -29.48 -13.56 25.49
C PHE A 502 -30.19 -14.42 26.53
N GLU A 503 -29.96 -14.14 27.82
CA GLU A 503 -30.67 -14.78 28.95
C GLU A 503 -32.19 -14.71 28.75
N MET A 504 -32.73 -13.50 28.58
CA MET A 504 -34.17 -13.29 28.35
C MET A 504 -34.70 -14.06 27.12
N VAL A 505 -34.00 -14.07 25.99
CA VAL A 505 -34.44 -14.74 24.76
C VAL A 505 -34.43 -16.27 24.88
N LEU A 506 -33.43 -16.83 25.59
CA LEU A 506 -33.34 -18.26 25.90
C LEU A 506 -34.45 -18.69 26.88
N ASP A 507 -34.77 -17.86 27.87
CA ASP A 507 -35.92 -18.03 28.78
C ASP A 507 -37.28 -17.86 28.09
N GLY A 508 -37.31 -17.61 26.77
CA GLY A 508 -38.53 -17.50 25.98
C GLY A 508 -39.19 -16.13 25.95
N HIS A 509 -38.60 -15.10 26.57
CA HIS A 509 -39.12 -13.73 26.49
C HIS A 509 -39.07 -13.21 25.05
N ARG A 510 -40.04 -12.37 24.68
CA ARG A 510 -40.14 -11.72 23.37
C ARG A 510 -40.51 -10.24 23.53
N PRO A 511 -40.22 -9.39 22.53
CA PRO A 511 -40.63 -7.98 22.54
C PRO A 511 -42.17 -7.83 22.70
N PRO A 512 -42.67 -6.83 23.44
CA PRO A 512 -44.10 -6.68 23.71
C PRO A 512 -44.87 -6.21 22.46
N LEU A 513 -46.06 -6.77 22.22
CA LEU A 513 -46.96 -6.34 21.14
C LEU A 513 -48.03 -5.38 21.66
N ARG A 514 -48.45 -4.41 20.82
CA ARG A 514 -49.60 -3.54 21.11
C ARG A 514 -50.92 -4.31 21.02
N CYS A 515 -51.88 -3.90 21.84
CA CYS A 515 -53.23 -4.48 21.90
C CYS A 515 -54.19 -4.03 20.79
N ASP A 516 -53.79 -3.09 19.92
CA ASP A 516 -54.59 -2.57 18.80
C ASP A 516 -54.22 -3.18 17.42
N LEU A 517 -53.35 -4.19 17.40
CA LEU A 517 -52.96 -4.93 16.19
C LEU A 517 -54.04 -5.94 15.76
N ASP A 518 -54.13 -6.19 14.45
CA ASP A 518 -55.05 -7.21 13.91
C ASP A 518 -54.69 -8.62 14.42
N PRO A 519 -55.65 -9.45 14.86
CA PRO A 519 -55.38 -10.80 15.37
C PRO A 519 -54.60 -11.71 14.41
N LEU A 520 -54.78 -11.55 13.09
CA LEU A 520 -54.02 -12.31 12.10
C LEU A 520 -52.54 -11.88 12.08
N LEU A 521 -52.25 -10.58 12.26
CA LEU A 521 -50.88 -10.08 12.35
C LEU A 521 -50.18 -10.52 13.64
N VAL A 522 -50.89 -10.51 14.77
CA VAL A 522 -50.39 -11.06 16.04
C VAL A 522 -50.02 -12.54 15.86
N HIS A 523 -50.92 -13.34 15.28
CA HIS A 523 -50.67 -14.76 15.02
C HIS A 523 -49.47 -15.01 14.08
N ILE A 524 -49.28 -14.18 13.05
CA ILE A 524 -48.10 -14.25 12.16
C ILE A 524 -46.81 -14.05 12.96
N LEU A 525 -46.75 -13.02 13.82
CA LEU A 525 -45.57 -12.69 14.63
C LEU A 525 -45.27 -13.76 15.67
N GLU A 526 -46.28 -14.16 16.47
CA GLU A 526 -46.15 -15.15 17.53
C GLU A 526 -45.62 -16.49 17.00
N LYS A 527 -46.13 -16.91 15.84
CA LYS A 527 -45.66 -18.14 15.20
C LYS A 527 -44.27 -17.98 14.60
N ALA A 528 -43.96 -16.84 13.96
CA ALA A 528 -42.67 -16.61 13.32
C ALA A 528 -41.49 -16.47 14.32
N TRP A 529 -41.72 -16.03 15.57
CA TRP A 529 -40.67 -15.94 16.60
C TRP A 529 -40.70 -17.06 17.67
N SER A 530 -41.40 -18.17 17.42
CA SER A 530 -41.44 -19.30 18.37
C SER A 530 -40.04 -19.79 18.77
N THR A 531 -39.86 -20.20 20.03
CA THR A 531 -38.60 -20.77 20.53
C THR A 531 -38.18 -22.01 19.76
N LEU A 532 -39.14 -22.82 19.27
CA LEU A 532 -38.87 -24.03 18.50
C LEU A 532 -38.90 -23.73 16.97
N PRO A 533 -37.78 -23.92 16.24
CA PRO A 533 -37.68 -23.58 14.81
C PRO A 533 -38.74 -24.26 13.93
N GLU A 534 -39.06 -25.52 14.20
CA GLU A 534 -40.02 -26.33 13.45
C GLU A 534 -41.47 -25.83 13.55
N GLN A 535 -41.78 -24.97 14.52
CA GLN A 535 -43.11 -24.35 14.66
C GLN A 535 -43.30 -23.10 13.79
N ARG A 536 -42.20 -22.49 13.32
CA ARG A 536 -42.22 -21.20 12.62
C ARG A 536 -42.82 -21.34 11.21
N SER A 537 -43.68 -20.40 10.81
CA SER A 537 -44.22 -20.36 9.44
C SER A 537 -43.12 -20.04 8.42
N THR A 538 -43.10 -20.72 7.28
CA THR A 538 -42.16 -20.38 6.20
C THR A 538 -42.38 -18.95 5.70
N ALA A 539 -41.33 -18.29 5.17
CA ALA A 539 -41.45 -16.96 4.59
C ALA A 539 -42.52 -16.88 3.49
N ALA A 540 -42.68 -17.93 2.66
CA ALA A 540 -43.75 -18.00 1.66
C ALA A 540 -45.16 -18.05 2.29
N THR A 541 -45.33 -18.78 3.39
CA THR A 541 -46.59 -18.78 4.17
C THR A 541 -46.87 -17.38 4.73
N ILE A 542 -45.86 -16.72 5.29
CA ILE A 542 -45.98 -15.36 5.84
C ILE A 542 -46.40 -14.35 4.76
N VAL A 543 -45.84 -14.44 3.54
CA VAL A 543 -46.31 -13.65 2.39
C VAL A 543 -47.81 -13.84 2.15
N THR A 544 -48.28 -15.09 2.01
CA THR A 544 -49.71 -15.35 1.74
C THR A 544 -50.64 -14.88 2.86
N GLN A 545 -50.19 -14.93 4.13
CA GLN A 545 -50.98 -14.45 5.27
C GLN A 545 -51.03 -12.90 5.33
N LEU A 546 -49.95 -12.21 4.96
CA LEU A 546 -49.92 -10.75 4.85
C LEU A 546 -50.70 -10.24 3.64
N GLU A 547 -50.69 -10.95 2.51
CA GLU A 547 -51.50 -10.65 1.32
C GLU A 547 -52.99 -10.82 1.59
N GLU A 548 -53.39 -11.86 2.32
CA GLU A 548 -54.78 -12.04 2.78
C GLU A 548 -55.22 -10.91 3.73
N LEU A 549 -54.38 -10.52 4.69
CA LEU A 549 -54.64 -9.36 5.55
C LEU A 549 -54.80 -8.07 4.72
N GLN A 550 -53.92 -7.85 3.74
CA GLN A 550 -53.98 -6.71 2.82
C GLN A 550 -55.30 -6.71 2.03
N ARG A 551 -55.69 -7.86 1.47
CA ARG A 551 -56.94 -8.05 0.70
C ARG A 551 -58.18 -7.76 1.55
N GLN A 552 -58.24 -8.28 2.77
CA GLN A 552 -59.36 -8.02 3.68
C GLN A 552 -59.49 -6.54 4.05
N LEU A 553 -58.37 -5.86 4.34
CA LEU A 553 -58.36 -4.44 4.69
C LEU A 553 -58.74 -3.57 3.49
N CYS A 554 -58.26 -3.87 2.28
CA CYS A 554 -58.70 -3.22 1.04
C CYS A 554 -60.23 -3.34 0.85
N GLN A 555 -60.76 -4.56 0.96
CA GLN A 555 -62.19 -4.84 0.76
C GLN A 555 -63.07 -4.15 1.81
N LYS A 556 -62.66 -4.16 3.09
CA LYS A 556 -63.44 -3.60 4.22
C LYS A 556 -63.35 -2.07 4.32
N LEU A 557 -62.18 -1.47 4.10
CA LEU A 557 -61.89 -0.07 4.47
C LEU A 557 -61.69 0.89 3.30
N LEU A 558 -61.35 0.37 2.11
CA LEU A 558 -60.91 1.19 0.97
C LEU A 558 -61.88 1.13 -0.21
N ALA A 559 -62.26 -0.07 -0.64
CA ALA A 559 -63.17 -0.26 -1.78
C ALA A 559 -64.50 0.51 -1.64
N PRO A 560 -65.20 0.54 -0.47
CA PRO A 560 -66.44 1.31 -0.33
C PRO A 560 -66.23 2.82 -0.49
N LYS A 561 -65.11 3.35 0.00
CA LYS A 561 -64.79 4.79 -0.09
C LYS A 561 -64.46 5.21 -1.51
N LEU A 562 -63.70 4.40 -2.24
CA LEU A 562 -63.39 4.66 -3.64
C LEU A 562 -64.63 4.53 -4.54
N CYS A 563 -65.47 3.53 -4.31
CA CYS A 563 -66.72 3.34 -5.06
C CYS A 563 -67.72 4.48 -4.83
N ALA A 564 -67.76 5.06 -3.62
CA ALA A 564 -68.57 6.25 -3.33
C ALA A 564 -68.07 7.53 -4.01
N LEU A 565 -66.77 7.64 -4.27
CA LEU A 565 -66.16 8.76 -5.01
C LEU A 565 -66.26 8.57 -6.55
N PHE A 566 -66.30 7.32 -7.03
CA PHE A 566 -66.27 6.97 -8.46
C PHE A 566 -67.37 5.96 -8.83
N PRO A 567 -68.65 6.36 -8.85
CA PRO A 567 -69.80 5.46 -9.01
C PRO A 567 -70.03 4.92 -10.44
N SER A 568 -69.05 5.01 -11.35
CA SER A 568 -69.17 4.47 -12.72
C SER A 568 -67.83 4.09 -13.35
N LYS A 569 -67.06 5.07 -13.84
CA LYS A 569 -65.72 4.87 -14.44
C LYS A 569 -64.74 5.86 -13.84
N ALA A 570 -63.52 5.40 -13.55
CA ALA A 570 -62.39 6.26 -13.20
C ALA A 570 -61.15 5.81 -13.97
N SER A 571 -60.31 6.75 -14.41
CA SER A 571 -59.07 6.38 -15.09
C SER A 571 -58.02 5.85 -14.10
N GLY A 572 -57.08 5.04 -14.57
CA GLY A 572 -55.96 4.55 -13.74
C GLY A 572 -55.23 5.70 -13.04
N ASN A 573 -54.96 6.78 -13.78
CA ASN A 573 -54.38 8.01 -13.22
C ASN A 573 -55.28 8.71 -12.18
N GLN A 574 -56.61 8.74 -12.35
CA GLN A 574 -57.54 9.32 -11.36
C GLN A 574 -57.59 8.51 -10.06
N LEU A 575 -57.71 7.18 -10.15
CA LEU A 575 -57.70 6.30 -8.98
C LEU A 575 -56.37 6.39 -8.22
N ILE A 576 -55.25 6.45 -8.93
CA ILE A 576 -53.93 6.70 -8.35
C ILE A 576 -53.89 8.06 -7.63
N GLN A 577 -54.38 9.13 -8.28
CA GLN A 577 -54.41 10.47 -7.68
C GLN A 577 -55.23 10.50 -6.38
N GLN A 578 -56.30 9.70 -6.29
CA GLN A 578 -57.21 9.64 -5.14
C GLN A 578 -56.69 8.74 -4.01
N LEU A 579 -56.02 7.64 -4.35
CA LEU A 579 -55.25 6.85 -3.38
C LEU A 579 -54.14 7.71 -2.73
N LEU A 580 -53.48 8.55 -3.53
CA LEU A 580 -52.48 9.52 -3.04
C LEU A 580 -53.10 10.64 -2.19
N GLN A 581 -54.16 11.30 -2.67
CA GLN A 581 -54.82 12.40 -1.95
C GLN A 581 -55.46 11.95 -0.64
N GLY A 582 -56.03 10.74 -0.60
CA GLY A 582 -56.59 10.13 0.60
C GLY A 582 -55.57 9.54 1.58
N LYS A 583 -54.26 9.61 1.27
CA LYS A 583 -53.16 8.96 2.01
C LYS A 583 -53.31 7.43 2.17
N TYR A 584 -54.04 6.80 1.27
CA TYR A 584 -54.15 5.33 1.21
C TYR A 584 -52.96 4.71 0.46
N ALA A 585 -52.34 5.47 -0.44
CA ALA A 585 -50.99 5.28 -0.93
C ALA A 585 -50.17 6.54 -0.67
N LEU A 586 -48.87 6.41 -0.43
CA LEU A 586 -47.94 7.53 -0.42
C LEU A 586 -47.29 7.77 -1.79
N ARG A 587 -47.15 6.72 -2.63
CA ARG A 587 -46.47 6.82 -3.93
C ARG A 587 -47.20 6.08 -5.06
N LYS A 588 -46.94 6.50 -6.30
CA LYS A 588 -47.65 6.02 -7.50
C LYS A 588 -47.57 4.50 -7.73
N PRO A 589 -46.43 3.80 -7.51
CA PRO A 589 -46.38 2.34 -7.60
C PRO A 589 -47.11 1.60 -6.47
N GLU A 590 -47.23 2.19 -5.28
CA GLU A 590 -48.06 1.66 -4.19
C GLU A 590 -49.54 1.79 -4.53
N ALA A 591 -49.97 2.92 -5.10
CA ALA A 591 -51.31 3.08 -5.64
C ALA A 591 -51.61 2.09 -6.78
N ILE A 592 -50.59 1.70 -7.58
CA ILE A 592 -50.70 0.64 -8.58
C ILE A 592 -50.84 -0.75 -7.93
N ARG A 593 -50.04 -1.06 -6.90
CA ARG A 593 -50.18 -2.30 -6.11
C ARG A 593 -51.58 -2.42 -5.51
N LEU A 594 -52.07 -1.35 -4.90
CA LEU A 594 -53.43 -1.24 -4.37
C LEU A 594 -54.51 -1.44 -5.43
N GLY A 595 -54.36 -0.84 -6.61
CA GLY A 595 -55.25 -1.07 -7.74
C GLY A 595 -55.25 -2.54 -8.19
N ASN A 596 -54.09 -3.20 -8.21
CA ASN A 596 -54.01 -4.64 -8.47
C ASN A 596 -54.66 -5.45 -7.34
N SER A 597 -54.38 -5.18 -6.06
CA SER A 597 -55.06 -5.87 -4.94
C SER A 597 -56.58 -5.67 -4.94
N LEU A 598 -57.09 -4.55 -5.46
CA LEU A 598 -58.52 -4.32 -5.67
C LEU A 598 -59.08 -5.07 -6.89
N MET A 599 -58.25 -5.36 -7.91
CA MET A 599 -58.60 -6.28 -9.01
C MET A 599 -58.57 -7.74 -8.55
N ASP A 600 -57.56 -8.15 -7.79
CA ASP A 600 -57.41 -9.47 -7.19
C ASP A 600 -58.53 -9.76 -6.17
N SER A 601 -59.04 -8.73 -5.47
CA SER A 601 -60.24 -8.83 -4.63
C SER A 601 -61.56 -8.77 -5.41
N GLY A 602 -61.52 -8.86 -6.74
CA GLY A 602 -62.68 -8.83 -7.64
C GLY A 602 -63.50 -7.53 -7.59
N SER A 603 -62.95 -6.47 -6.98
CA SER A 603 -63.67 -5.23 -6.67
C SER A 603 -63.49 -4.17 -7.76
N LEU A 604 -62.36 -4.20 -8.47
CA LEU A 604 -61.99 -3.29 -9.56
C LEU A 604 -61.69 -4.10 -10.82
N HIS A 605 -61.97 -3.55 -12.01
CA HIS A 605 -61.82 -4.26 -13.28
C HIS A 605 -61.35 -3.31 -14.38
N HIS A 606 -60.31 -3.69 -15.13
CA HIS A 606 -59.89 -2.96 -16.33
C HIS A 606 -60.94 -3.13 -17.44
N SER A 607 -61.30 -2.06 -18.17
CA SER A 607 -62.41 -2.07 -19.15
C SER A 607 -62.33 -3.11 -20.26
N HIS A 608 -61.16 -3.72 -20.49
CA HIS A 608 -60.97 -4.77 -21.49
C HIS A 608 -60.44 -6.10 -20.91
N HIS A 609 -60.37 -6.27 -19.58
CA HIS A 609 -59.95 -7.50 -18.86
C HIS A 609 -58.59 -8.14 -19.27
N LYS A 610 -57.76 -7.45 -20.07
CA LYS A 610 -56.51 -7.97 -20.67
C LYS A 610 -55.20 -7.52 -20.00
N LEU A 611 -55.26 -6.59 -19.04
CA LEU A 611 -54.09 -5.94 -18.45
C LEU A 611 -54.27 -5.81 -16.93
N PRO A 612 -53.16 -5.79 -16.16
CA PRO A 612 -53.19 -5.44 -14.74
C PRO A 612 -53.64 -3.99 -14.51
N PHE A 613 -53.69 -3.57 -13.25
CA PHE A 613 -53.88 -2.16 -12.95
C PHE A 613 -52.64 -1.36 -13.36
N GLU A 614 -52.84 -0.36 -14.22
CA GLU A 614 -51.80 0.45 -14.86
C GLU A 614 -52.08 1.95 -14.68
N ALA A 615 -51.03 2.75 -14.69
CA ALA A 615 -51.09 4.18 -14.55
C ALA A 615 -51.35 4.94 -15.86
N THR A 616 -52.24 4.43 -16.70
CA THR A 616 -52.63 5.02 -17.96
C THR A 616 -53.99 5.73 -17.82
N ASN A 617 -54.49 6.32 -18.91
CA ASN A 617 -55.85 6.86 -18.96
C ASN A 617 -56.90 5.79 -19.31
N SER A 618 -56.53 4.51 -19.23
CA SER A 618 -57.46 3.38 -19.30
C SER A 618 -58.55 3.52 -18.24
N ALA A 619 -59.77 3.12 -18.60
CA ALA A 619 -60.91 3.17 -17.70
C ALA A 619 -60.93 1.91 -16.83
N TYR A 620 -60.96 2.10 -15.52
CA TYR A 620 -61.29 1.05 -14.56
C TYR A 620 -62.73 1.23 -14.11
N LEU A 621 -63.43 0.10 -14.08
CA LEU A 621 -64.82 -0.06 -13.65
C LEU A 621 -64.82 -0.79 -12.31
N PHE A 622 -65.59 -0.31 -11.35
CA PHE A 622 -66.13 -1.19 -10.32
C PHE A 622 -67.28 -1.96 -11.00
N GLN A 623 -67.11 -3.27 -11.23
CA GLN A 623 -67.87 -3.96 -12.28
C GLN A 623 -69.33 -4.22 -11.92
N LEU A 624 -70.22 -3.54 -12.66
CA LEU A 624 -71.30 -4.22 -13.38
C LEU A 624 -70.96 -4.24 -14.89
N ILE A 625 -71.50 -5.22 -15.61
CA ILE A 625 -70.90 -5.80 -16.83
C ILE A 625 -71.29 -5.06 -18.13
N SER A 626 -70.34 -4.78 -19.05
CA SER A 626 -70.46 -4.88 -20.54
C SER A 626 -69.25 -4.25 -21.31
N ASN A 627 -69.23 -4.35 -22.66
CA ASN A 627 -68.02 -4.39 -23.52
C ASN A 627 -67.80 -3.16 -24.46
N HIS A 628 -66.63 -3.16 -25.14
CA HIS A 628 -66.20 -2.42 -26.36
C HIS A 628 -65.84 -0.89 -26.25
N ASP A 629 -65.26 -0.24 -27.28
CA ASP A 629 -63.82 -0.05 -27.67
C ASP A 629 -63.69 1.41 -28.29
N VAL A 630 -62.78 1.96 -29.15
CA VAL A 630 -61.58 1.58 -29.96
C VAL A 630 -60.84 2.85 -30.56
N HIS A 631 -59.55 2.78 -31.00
CA HIS A 631 -58.78 3.67 -31.96
C HIS A 631 -58.56 5.21 -31.65
N ASP A 632 -57.59 6.03 -32.19
CA ASP A 632 -56.33 5.84 -32.99
C ASP A 632 -55.35 7.08 -33.10
N THR A 633 -54.03 6.87 -33.34
CA THR A 633 -53.00 7.70 -34.12
C THR A 633 -52.59 9.15 -33.68
N CYS A 634 -51.51 9.88 -34.13
CA CYS A 634 -50.27 9.67 -34.97
C CYS A 634 -49.15 10.77 -34.87
N SER A 635 -47.84 10.41 -35.00
CA SER A 635 -46.64 11.07 -35.70
C SER A 635 -46.25 12.61 -35.54
N CYS A 636 -45.10 13.23 -35.98
CA CYS A 636 -43.83 12.85 -36.71
C CYS A 636 -42.67 13.95 -36.71
N SER A 637 -41.45 13.59 -37.20
CA SER A 637 -40.31 14.41 -37.80
C SER A 637 -39.53 15.55 -37.04
N GLN A 638 -38.35 16.12 -37.45
CA GLN A 638 -37.03 15.65 -38.01
C GLN A 638 -35.91 16.77 -38.18
N LEU A 639 -34.60 16.41 -38.10
CA LEU A 639 -33.36 17.02 -38.76
C LEU A 639 -32.82 18.44 -38.33
N PHE A 640 -31.60 18.99 -38.67
CA PHE A 640 -30.49 18.73 -39.67
C PHE A 640 -29.01 19.09 -39.18
N GLN A 641 -28.02 19.46 -40.05
CA GLN A 641 -26.51 19.41 -39.83
C GLN A 641 -25.65 20.65 -40.30
N CYS A 642 -24.28 20.56 -40.24
CA CYS A 642 -23.17 21.26 -41.01
C CYS A 642 -22.37 22.46 -40.38
N ASN A 643 -21.12 22.89 -40.77
CA ASN A 643 -19.85 22.23 -41.22
C ASN A 643 -18.58 23.18 -41.38
N ALA A 644 -17.35 22.69 -41.04
CA ALA A 644 -15.99 22.98 -41.61
C ALA A 644 -15.26 24.40 -41.46
N PRO A 645 -14.14 24.78 -42.17
CA PRO A 645 -12.75 24.81 -41.60
C PRO A 645 -11.75 26.00 -41.93
N ALA A 646 -10.46 25.91 -41.47
CA ALA A 646 -9.19 26.60 -41.91
C ALA A 646 -8.90 28.08 -41.45
N THR A 647 -7.72 28.76 -41.59
CA THR A 647 -6.42 28.55 -42.33
C THR A 647 -5.10 28.99 -41.57
N ALA A 648 -4.17 29.83 -42.11
CA ALA A 648 -2.76 30.03 -41.62
C ALA A 648 -2.05 31.40 -41.94
N VAL A 649 -0.91 31.74 -41.29
CA VAL A 649 0.02 32.92 -41.53
C VAL A 649 1.52 32.60 -41.14
N ALA A 650 2.54 33.39 -41.59
CA ALA A 650 4.00 33.22 -41.35
C ALA A 650 4.73 34.50 -40.80
N ILE A 651 6.07 34.58 -40.52
CA ILE A 651 7.17 35.12 -41.41
C ILE A 651 8.51 35.41 -40.60
N LYS A 652 9.74 35.24 -41.22
CA LYS A 652 11.14 35.71 -40.87
C LYS A 652 11.79 35.27 -39.51
N SER A 653 13.11 35.02 -39.29
CA SER A 653 14.48 35.31 -39.86
C SER A 653 15.18 36.62 -39.36
N GLN A 654 16.52 36.82 -39.25
CA GLN A 654 17.77 36.21 -39.83
C GLN A 654 19.10 36.68 -39.11
N TRP A 655 20.29 36.07 -39.39
CA TRP A 655 21.70 36.62 -39.44
C TRP A 655 22.87 36.01 -38.60
N PHE A 656 24.10 36.13 -39.17
CA PHE A 656 25.48 35.79 -38.70
C PHE A 656 26.48 36.79 -39.35
N PRO A 657 27.70 37.03 -38.80
CA PRO A 657 28.93 36.90 -39.63
C PRO A 657 30.22 36.47 -38.86
N ARG A 658 31.40 36.64 -39.50
CA ARG A 658 32.79 36.31 -39.08
C ARG A 658 33.74 37.47 -39.53
N ARG A 659 35.07 37.58 -39.29
CA ARG A 659 36.16 36.82 -38.62
C ARG A 659 37.34 37.82 -38.40
N GLY A 660 38.30 37.60 -37.48
CA GLY A 660 39.56 38.38 -37.48
C GLY A 660 40.61 38.03 -36.42
N GLN A 661 41.88 38.20 -36.78
CA GLN A 661 43.14 38.16 -35.99
C GLN A 661 43.53 39.61 -35.56
N THR A 662 44.50 39.96 -34.68
CA THR A 662 45.43 39.29 -33.72
C THR A 662 46.11 40.40 -32.89
N GLU A 663 46.23 40.29 -31.54
CA GLU A 663 47.03 41.27 -30.75
C GLU A 663 47.40 40.85 -29.29
N GLU A 664 47.27 39.57 -28.89
CA GLU A 664 46.81 39.26 -27.51
C GLU A 664 47.87 38.92 -26.43
N ASP A 665 49.16 38.78 -26.74
CA ASP A 665 50.13 38.17 -25.79
C ASP A 665 50.39 38.96 -24.49
N ASP A 666 50.44 40.30 -24.52
CA ASP A 666 50.54 41.12 -23.29
C ASP A 666 49.26 41.08 -22.43
N GLY A 667 48.11 40.81 -23.05
CA GLY A 667 46.82 40.70 -22.37
C GLY A 667 46.74 39.49 -21.43
N PHE A 668 47.49 38.42 -21.73
CA PHE A 668 47.47 37.16 -21.00
C PHE A 668 47.96 37.32 -19.55
N TYR A 669 49.12 37.94 -19.34
CA TYR A 669 49.70 38.12 -18.00
C TYR A 669 48.87 39.06 -17.11
N SER A 670 48.35 40.15 -17.68
CA SER A 670 47.40 41.04 -17.00
C SER A 670 46.12 40.31 -16.57
N SER A 671 45.67 39.35 -17.38
CA SER A 671 44.51 38.51 -17.10
C SER A 671 44.80 37.44 -16.04
N TYR A 672 45.99 36.83 -16.02
CA TYR A 672 46.37 35.85 -15.00
C TYR A 672 46.33 36.42 -13.58
N ARG A 673 46.80 37.66 -13.37
CA ARG A 673 46.71 38.33 -12.06
C ARG A 673 45.26 38.55 -11.61
N LYS A 674 44.35 38.90 -12.53
CA LYS A 674 42.90 39.02 -12.25
C LYS A 674 42.29 37.66 -11.84
N LEU A 675 42.76 36.57 -12.44
CA LEU A 675 42.34 35.20 -12.09
C LEU A 675 42.80 34.78 -10.69
N GLN A 676 44.02 35.15 -10.27
CA GLN A 676 44.49 34.90 -8.91
C GLN A 676 43.57 35.57 -7.88
N TYR A 677 43.23 36.85 -8.05
CA TYR A 677 42.26 37.55 -7.19
C TYR A 677 40.86 36.88 -7.19
N ALA A 678 40.35 36.47 -8.36
CA ALA A 678 39.07 35.76 -8.44
C ALA A 678 39.07 34.43 -7.66
N ASN A 679 40.18 33.68 -7.71
CA ASN A 679 40.33 32.45 -6.93
C ASN A 679 40.41 32.72 -5.42
N THR A 680 41.12 33.76 -4.98
CA THR A 680 41.15 34.20 -3.57
C THR A 680 39.74 34.45 -3.04
N VAL A 681 38.91 35.17 -3.79
CA VAL A 681 37.51 35.44 -3.42
C VAL A 681 36.70 34.14 -3.34
N GLY A 682 36.82 33.25 -4.33
CA GLY A 682 36.10 31.97 -4.36
C GLY A 682 36.40 31.06 -3.16
N TYR A 683 37.68 30.87 -2.82
CA TYR A 683 38.08 30.07 -1.66
C TYR A 683 37.79 30.78 -0.32
N GLY A 684 37.88 32.12 -0.28
CA GLY A 684 37.48 32.91 0.89
C GLY A 684 35.99 32.74 1.21
N LEU A 685 35.12 32.82 0.20
CA LEU A 685 33.68 32.56 0.35
C LEU A 685 33.38 31.14 0.83
N LEU A 686 34.05 30.11 0.27
CA LEU A 686 33.91 28.73 0.73
C LEU A 686 34.32 28.55 2.21
N THR A 687 35.37 29.25 2.65
CA THR A 687 35.80 29.26 4.05
C THR A 687 34.73 29.91 4.95
N LEU A 688 34.28 31.13 4.60
CA LEU A 688 33.29 31.88 5.37
C LEU A 688 31.93 31.16 5.47
N ILE A 689 31.46 30.55 4.39
CA ILE A 689 30.19 29.79 4.37
C ILE A 689 30.31 28.53 5.25
N SER A 690 31.44 27.81 5.18
CA SER A 690 31.67 26.61 5.99
C SER A 690 31.68 26.92 7.49
N VAL A 691 32.37 27.99 7.90
CA VAL A 691 32.37 28.48 9.30
C VAL A 691 30.99 28.98 9.72
N SER A 692 30.27 29.71 8.85
CA SER A 692 28.91 30.18 9.12
C SER A 692 27.92 29.03 9.35
N ILE A 693 28.05 27.93 8.60
CA ILE A 693 27.26 26.71 8.80
C ILE A 693 27.57 26.08 10.17
N ILE A 694 28.84 26.01 10.59
CA ILE A 694 29.22 25.47 11.90
C ILE A 694 28.61 26.31 13.04
N ILE A 695 28.65 27.65 12.92
CA ILE A 695 28.02 28.57 13.89
C ILE A 695 26.49 28.38 13.91
N TYR A 696 25.86 28.28 12.73
CA TYR A 696 24.43 28.02 12.58
C TYR A 696 24.00 26.72 13.26
N LEU A 697 24.74 25.63 13.04
CA LEU A 697 24.49 24.32 13.65
C LEU A 697 24.63 24.36 15.17
N ARG A 698 25.70 24.95 15.70
CA ARG A 698 25.89 25.11 17.16
C ARG A 698 24.76 25.93 17.79
N ARG A 699 24.33 27.03 17.15
CA ARG A 699 23.22 27.87 17.63
C ARG A 699 21.89 27.12 17.64
N HIS A 700 21.53 26.43 16.56
CA HIS A 700 20.27 25.68 16.48
C HIS A 700 20.25 24.42 17.35
N ARG A 701 21.40 23.77 17.61
CA ARG A 701 21.48 22.70 18.60
C ARG A 701 21.17 23.23 20.00
N ASN A 702 21.65 24.42 20.35
CA ASN A 702 21.36 25.04 21.64
C ASN A 702 19.88 25.43 21.82
N THR A 703 19.18 25.90 20.78
CA THR A 703 17.71 26.09 20.87
C THR A 703 16.92 24.79 20.87
N ALA A 704 17.41 23.73 20.22
CA ALA A 704 16.78 22.41 20.28
C ALA A 704 16.81 21.82 21.70
N TYR A 705 17.92 21.99 22.45
CA TYR A 705 18.00 21.60 23.88
C TYR A 705 16.97 22.29 24.78
N HIS A 706 16.46 23.45 24.38
CA HIS A 706 15.41 24.17 25.09
C HIS A 706 13.99 23.87 24.55
N GLY A 707 13.81 22.77 23.80
CA GLY A 707 12.51 22.25 23.40
C GLY A 707 11.93 22.78 22.08
N ASP A 708 12.64 23.65 21.34
CA ASP A 708 12.15 24.17 20.05
C ASP A 708 12.17 23.07 18.95
N ALA A 709 11.01 22.44 18.76
CA ALA A 709 10.73 21.49 17.69
C ALA A 709 11.03 22.02 16.27
N THR A 710 11.00 23.34 16.07
CA THR A 710 11.35 23.97 14.80
C THR A 710 12.86 24.17 14.64
N ALA A 711 13.63 24.25 15.73
CA ALA A 711 15.09 24.25 15.71
C ALA A 711 15.62 22.83 15.46
N ALA A 712 15.11 21.82 16.19
CA ALA A 712 15.53 20.43 16.07
C ALA A 712 15.47 19.92 14.61
N LYS A 713 14.39 20.22 13.89
CA LYS A 713 14.20 19.83 12.48
C LYS A 713 15.21 20.49 11.51
N LYS A 714 15.86 21.60 11.91
CA LYS A 714 16.86 22.33 11.10
C LYS A 714 18.31 21.88 11.35
N VAL A 715 18.57 21.09 12.39
CA VAL A 715 19.91 20.59 12.71
C VAL A 715 20.31 19.46 11.75
N ILE A 716 21.53 19.54 11.19
CA ILE A 716 22.22 18.47 10.45
C ILE A 716 23.01 17.59 11.45
N LEU A 717 23.18 16.30 11.16
CA LEU A 717 23.81 15.34 12.08
C LEU A 717 25.17 15.85 12.62
N PRO A 718 25.41 15.85 13.95
CA PRO A 718 26.64 16.36 14.56
C PRO A 718 27.94 15.74 14.02
N ALA A 719 27.87 14.52 13.49
CA ALA A 719 28.99 13.83 12.85
C ALA A 719 29.59 14.57 11.63
N PHE A 720 28.88 15.54 11.04
CA PHE A 720 29.38 16.35 9.92
C PHE A 720 30.17 17.59 10.35
N GLU A 721 30.13 18.01 11.62
CA GLU A 721 30.88 19.19 12.08
C GLU A 721 32.39 19.09 11.81
N PRO A 722 33.08 17.94 12.04
CA PRO A 722 34.50 17.81 11.71
C PRO A 722 34.81 17.82 10.20
N LEU A 723 33.89 17.33 9.36
CA LEU A 723 34.05 17.40 7.90
C LEU A 723 34.02 18.86 7.41
N LEU A 724 33.12 19.67 7.95
CA LEU A 724 33.02 21.10 7.62
C LEU A 724 34.27 21.87 8.05
N TRP A 725 34.87 21.54 9.21
CA TRP A 725 36.16 22.11 9.62
C TRP A 725 37.29 21.75 8.65
N ILE A 726 37.38 20.49 8.20
CA ILE A 726 38.39 20.07 7.22
C ILE A 726 38.24 20.84 5.90
N VAL A 727 37.01 20.98 5.39
CA VAL A 727 36.73 21.76 4.16
C VAL A 727 37.09 23.23 4.34
N ALA A 728 36.75 23.84 5.48
CA ALA A 728 37.10 25.22 5.80
C ALA A 728 38.63 25.45 5.86
N SER A 729 39.37 24.56 6.55
CA SER A 729 40.83 24.67 6.67
C SER A 729 41.55 24.54 5.32
N VAL A 730 41.14 23.59 4.48
CA VAL A 730 41.74 23.43 3.13
C VAL A 730 41.41 24.62 2.24
N ALA A 731 40.17 25.13 2.27
CA ALA A 731 39.78 26.32 1.51
C ALA A 731 40.58 27.55 1.95
N PHE A 732 40.79 27.75 3.26
CA PHE A 732 41.57 28.86 3.80
C PHE A 732 43.03 28.85 3.31
N ILE A 733 43.67 27.67 3.29
CA ILE A 733 45.06 27.52 2.82
C ILE A 733 45.17 27.91 1.34
N TYR A 734 44.23 27.49 0.48
CA TYR A 734 44.22 27.92 -0.92
C TYR A 734 43.92 29.42 -1.08
N ALA A 735 43.00 29.99 -0.30
CA ALA A 735 42.72 31.43 -0.33
C ALA A 735 43.97 32.26 0.03
N ALA A 736 44.68 31.88 1.09
CA ALA A 736 45.92 32.52 1.51
C ALA A 736 47.02 32.41 0.43
N TYR A 737 47.17 31.23 -0.18
CA TYR A 737 48.11 31.02 -1.28
C TYR A 737 47.85 31.95 -2.47
N TYR A 738 46.61 32.00 -2.99
CA TYR A 738 46.29 32.85 -4.15
C TYR A 738 46.43 34.35 -3.83
N LEU A 739 46.13 34.77 -2.59
CA LEU A 739 46.34 36.15 -2.13
C LEU A 739 47.83 36.52 -2.13
N ILE A 740 48.67 35.68 -1.53
CA ILE A 740 50.13 35.91 -1.47
C ILE A 740 50.73 35.92 -2.88
N ALA A 741 50.32 34.99 -3.77
CA ALA A 741 50.78 34.95 -5.15
C ALA A 741 50.38 36.21 -5.96
N ALA A 742 49.16 36.72 -5.76
CA ALA A 742 48.67 37.93 -6.42
C ALA A 742 49.38 39.21 -5.95
N ILE A 743 49.72 39.31 -4.66
CA ILE A 743 50.44 40.45 -4.08
C ILE A 743 51.92 40.42 -4.50
N SER A 744 52.57 39.26 -4.42
CA SER A 744 53.99 39.08 -4.79
C SER A 744 54.24 39.06 -6.31
N SER A 745 53.20 39.15 -7.14
CA SER A 745 53.27 39.01 -8.61
C SER A 745 53.94 37.71 -9.06
N TYR A 746 53.75 36.63 -8.30
CA TYR A 746 54.45 35.36 -8.49
C TYR A 746 53.81 34.53 -9.62
N ASN A 747 54.40 34.63 -10.82
CA ASN A 747 53.92 33.97 -12.04
C ASN A 747 54.52 32.56 -12.28
N GLY A 748 55.42 32.09 -11.41
CA GLY A 748 56.04 30.76 -11.49
C GLY A 748 55.10 29.53 -11.64
N PRO A 749 53.84 29.53 -11.15
CA PRO A 749 52.95 28.37 -11.30
C PRO A 749 52.65 27.95 -12.75
N LEU A 750 52.69 28.89 -13.70
CA LEU A 750 52.36 28.63 -15.11
C LEU A 750 53.48 27.88 -15.86
N SER A 751 54.74 28.02 -15.45
CA SER A 751 55.87 27.35 -16.12
C SER A 751 56.09 25.91 -15.65
N SER A 752 55.42 25.47 -14.59
CA SER A 752 55.53 24.12 -14.02
C SER A 752 54.24 23.31 -14.19
N PRO A 753 54.23 22.30 -15.09
CA PRO A 753 53.09 21.39 -15.24
C PRO A 753 52.71 20.67 -13.94
N PHE A 754 53.71 20.30 -13.12
CA PHE A 754 53.50 19.70 -11.81
C PHE A 754 52.76 20.65 -10.85
N PHE A 755 53.16 21.92 -10.79
CA PHE A 755 52.49 22.90 -9.92
C PHE A 755 51.05 23.19 -10.37
N THR A 756 50.82 23.27 -11.68
CA THR A 756 49.46 23.41 -12.23
C THR A 756 48.55 22.24 -11.85
N GLU A 757 49.05 21.00 -11.81
CA GLU A 757 48.26 19.84 -11.36
C GLU A 757 47.94 19.89 -9.85
N ILE A 758 48.84 20.42 -8.99
CA ILE A 758 48.57 20.62 -7.55
C ILE A 758 47.33 21.51 -7.34
N LEU A 759 47.20 22.60 -8.11
CA LEU A 759 46.07 23.51 -8.02
C LEU A 759 44.75 22.88 -8.51
N TYR A 760 44.81 21.99 -9.49
CA TYR A 760 43.66 21.23 -9.98
C TYR A 760 43.21 20.16 -8.96
N GLN A 761 44.14 19.35 -8.46
CA GLN A 761 43.85 18.29 -7.50
C GLN A 761 43.37 18.82 -6.14
N GLY A 762 43.76 20.03 -5.75
CA GLY A 762 43.21 20.74 -4.59
C GLY A 762 41.68 20.90 -4.63
N ARG A 763 41.10 21.16 -5.81
CA ARG A 763 39.63 21.19 -6.00
C ARG A 763 39.03 19.79 -5.96
N GLN A 764 39.72 18.81 -6.55
CA GLN A 764 39.23 17.43 -6.53
C GLN A 764 39.25 16.82 -5.14
N PHE A 765 40.21 17.17 -4.27
CA PHE A 765 40.23 16.75 -2.87
C PHE A 765 38.92 17.08 -2.14
N ILE A 766 38.38 18.29 -2.34
CA ILE A 766 37.13 18.76 -1.71
C ILE A 766 35.94 17.95 -2.24
N ASN A 767 35.91 17.66 -3.55
CA ASN A 767 34.90 16.80 -4.16
C ASN A 767 34.98 15.37 -3.62
N TYR A 768 36.19 14.80 -3.52
CA TYR A 768 36.44 13.44 -3.05
C TYR A 768 36.12 13.28 -1.56
N VAL A 769 36.55 14.18 -0.67
CA VAL A 769 36.34 14.00 0.77
C VAL A 769 34.86 14.05 1.16
N VAL A 770 34.05 14.87 0.48
CA VAL A 770 32.59 14.88 0.64
C VAL A 770 31.98 13.55 0.16
N VAL A 771 32.29 13.11 -1.06
CA VAL A 771 31.75 11.86 -1.62
C VAL A 771 32.21 10.63 -0.82
N MET A 772 33.49 10.51 -0.50
CA MET A 772 34.05 9.37 0.23
C MET A 772 33.54 9.27 1.67
N THR A 773 33.17 10.39 2.30
CA THR A 773 32.53 10.39 3.64
C THR A 773 31.08 9.90 3.57
N LEU A 774 30.36 10.28 2.51
CA LEU A 774 28.99 9.84 2.26
C LEU A 774 28.89 8.39 1.75
N LEU A 775 29.94 7.88 1.09
CA LEU A 775 30.08 6.48 0.71
C LEU A 775 30.52 5.56 1.86
N GLN A 776 30.85 6.09 3.05
CA GLN A 776 31.05 5.24 4.23
C GLN A 776 29.71 4.62 4.67
N THR A 777 29.77 3.44 5.28
CA THR A 777 28.57 2.80 5.85
C THR A 777 28.07 3.49 7.13
N ASN A 778 28.96 4.06 7.94
CA ASN A 778 28.64 4.62 9.26
C ASN A 778 29.13 6.08 9.43
N LEU A 779 28.47 6.85 10.30
CA LEU A 779 28.83 8.23 10.66
C LEU A 779 29.65 8.32 11.97
N SER A 780 30.78 7.62 12.01
CA SER A 780 31.71 7.62 13.16
C SER A 780 32.96 8.47 12.90
N ARG A 781 33.65 8.91 13.96
CA ARG A 781 34.99 9.54 13.81
C ARG A 781 35.96 8.63 13.05
N ARG A 782 35.89 7.31 13.26
CA ARG A 782 36.76 6.30 12.60
C ARG A 782 36.51 6.20 11.08
N SER A 783 35.28 6.35 10.62
CA SER A 783 34.94 6.30 9.19
C SER A 783 35.28 7.60 8.45
N LEU A 784 35.23 8.76 9.12
CA LEU A 784 35.73 10.02 8.56
C LEU A 784 37.24 9.95 8.24
N TYR A 785 38.06 9.38 9.14
CA TYR A 785 39.50 9.19 8.86
C TYR A 785 39.74 8.29 7.63
N ARG A 786 38.97 7.21 7.44
CA ARG A 786 39.07 6.34 6.26
C ARG A 786 38.73 7.08 4.96
N ALA A 787 37.66 7.87 4.97
CA ALA A 787 37.27 8.71 3.83
C ALA A 787 38.35 9.74 3.47
N LEU A 788 38.97 10.35 4.47
CA LEU A 788 40.08 11.28 4.32
C LEU A 788 41.29 10.60 3.66
N THR A 789 41.72 9.43 4.16
CA THR A 789 42.84 8.65 3.59
C THR A 789 42.61 8.30 2.12
N LEU A 790 41.42 7.81 1.76
CA LEU A 790 41.08 7.48 0.37
C LEU A 790 41.12 8.72 -0.55
N SER A 791 40.67 9.87 -0.04
CA SER A 791 40.68 11.13 -0.79
C SER A 791 42.09 11.68 -1.01
N CYS A 792 43.01 11.46 -0.07
CA CYS A 792 44.44 11.74 -0.26
C CYS A 792 45.06 10.84 -1.34
N VAL A 793 44.77 9.54 -1.34
CA VAL A 793 45.32 8.60 -2.34
C VAL A 793 44.92 8.98 -3.77
N LEU A 794 43.64 9.33 -4.00
CA LEU A 794 43.12 9.77 -5.31
C LEU A 794 43.75 11.07 -5.83
N VAL A 795 44.31 11.90 -4.93
CA VAL A 795 45.03 13.13 -5.26
C VAL A 795 46.52 12.87 -5.51
N ILE A 796 47.14 11.96 -4.75
CA ILE A 796 48.58 11.68 -4.85
C ILE A 796 48.96 11.02 -6.18
N ILE A 797 48.12 10.10 -6.69
CA ILE A 797 48.38 9.36 -7.96
C ILE A 797 48.73 10.30 -9.14
N PRO A 798 47.86 11.23 -9.58
CA PRO A 798 48.15 12.13 -10.70
C PRO A 798 49.30 13.10 -10.43
N LEU A 799 49.53 13.47 -9.16
CA LEU A 799 50.67 14.32 -8.77
C LEU A 799 52.01 13.58 -8.93
N THR A 800 52.11 12.34 -8.44
CA THR A 800 53.33 11.52 -8.63
C THR A 800 53.60 11.23 -10.10
N PHE A 801 52.57 10.97 -10.91
CA PHE A 801 52.71 10.78 -12.35
C PHE A 801 53.19 12.05 -13.06
N THR A 802 52.62 13.21 -12.74
CA THR A 802 53.01 14.48 -13.36
C THR A 802 54.44 14.89 -12.96
N LEU A 803 54.82 14.66 -11.70
CA LEU A 803 56.19 14.84 -11.21
C LEU A 803 57.18 13.96 -11.98
N PHE A 804 56.86 12.67 -12.14
CA PHE A 804 57.67 11.72 -12.93
C PHE A 804 57.84 12.20 -14.38
N CYS A 805 56.75 12.58 -15.06
CA CYS A 805 56.82 13.09 -16.44
C CYS A 805 57.64 14.39 -16.57
N THR A 806 57.67 15.22 -15.51
CA THR A 806 58.49 16.44 -15.47
C THR A 806 59.98 16.15 -15.21
N ILE A 807 60.30 15.18 -14.33
CA ILE A 807 61.69 14.78 -14.05
C ILE A 807 62.34 14.08 -15.26
N TYR A 808 61.59 13.23 -15.96
CA TYR A 808 62.09 12.45 -17.10
C TYR A 808 61.80 13.09 -18.48
N SER A 809 61.40 14.37 -18.52
CA SER A 809 61.17 15.15 -19.75
C SER A 809 60.29 14.46 -20.81
N ILE A 810 59.23 13.76 -20.37
CA ILE A 810 58.36 12.99 -21.26
C ILE A 810 57.52 13.92 -22.14
N ASP A 811 57.32 13.51 -23.41
CA ASP A 811 56.57 14.25 -24.42
C ASP A 811 55.23 14.81 -23.91
N GLN A 812 54.93 16.04 -24.35
CA GLN A 812 53.76 16.79 -23.91
C GLN A 812 52.44 16.13 -24.34
N ASN A 813 52.38 15.51 -25.52
CA ASN A 813 51.19 14.83 -26.03
C ASN A 813 50.94 13.53 -25.27
N VAL A 814 52.00 12.76 -24.99
CA VAL A 814 51.94 11.55 -24.16
C VAL A 814 51.48 11.87 -22.74
N ARG A 815 52.07 12.89 -22.10
CA ARG A 815 51.65 13.38 -20.77
C ARG A 815 50.20 13.85 -20.77
N TYR A 816 49.77 14.56 -21.81
CA TYR A 816 48.39 15.04 -21.96
C TYR A 816 47.40 13.89 -22.11
N ALA A 817 47.67 12.94 -23.01
CA ALA A 817 46.80 11.79 -23.26
C ALA A 817 46.58 10.94 -21.99
N LEU A 818 47.63 10.69 -21.22
CA LEU A 818 47.56 9.90 -19.98
C LEU A 818 46.78 10.64 -18.87
N LEU A 819 46.95 11.97 -18.74
CA LEU A 819 46.13 12.78 -17.84
C LEU A 819 44.66 12.85 -18.27
N VAL A 820 44.36 12.89 -19.58
CA VAL A 820 42.99 12.79 -20.10
C VAL A 820 42.37 11.44 -19.74
N VAL A 821 43.08 10.32 -19.94
CA VAL A 821 42.60 8.98 -19.55
C VAL A 821 42.30 8.90 -18.04
N TYR A 822 43.19 9.39 -17.18
CA TYR A 822 42.94 9.42 -15.73
C TYR A 822 41.68 10.24 -15.37
N ARG A 823 41.56 11.45 -15.93
CA ARG A 823 40.42 12.34 -15.70
C ARG A 823 39.12 11.74 -16.24
N SER A 824 39.14 11.05 -17.38
CA SER A 824 37.99 10.31 -17.92
C SER A 824 37.53 9.18 -16.99
N ILE A 825 38.44 8.45 -16.34
CA ILE A 825 38.09 7.42 -15.34
C ILE A 825 37.41 8.05 -14.12
N MET A 826 37.91 9.19 -13.62
CA MET A 826 37.27 9.92 -12.51
C MET A 826 35.89 10.48 -12.90
N VAL A 827 35.75 11.00 -14.13
CA VAL A 827 34.46 11.42 -14.71
C VAL A 827 33.47 10.27 -14.78
N LEU A 828 33.89 9.06 -15.19
CA LEU A 828 33.03 7.87 -15.17
C LEU A 828 32.52 7.54 -13.76
N GLY A 829 33.29 7.81 -12.70
CA GLY A 829 32.84 7.72 -11.32
C GLY A 829 31.70 8.69 -10.98
N PHE A 830 31.81 9.96 -11.38
CA PHE A 830 30.75 10.95 -11.17
C PHE A 830 29.52 10.72 -12.09
N ILE A 831 29.72 10.22 -13.32
CA ILE A 831 28.62 9.77 -14.20
C ILE A 831 27.89 8.58 -13.56
N TYR A 832 28.62 7.61 -13.00
CA TYR A 832 28.04 6.49 -12.29
C TYR A 832 27.18 6.97 -11.10
N LEU A 833 27.68 7.89 -10.27
CA LEU A 833 26.93 8.46 -9.14
C LEU A 833 25.76 9.36 -9.57
N PHE A 834 25.81 9.98 -10.75
CA PHE A 834 24.69 10.75 -11.31
C PHE A 834 23.56 9.84 -11.80
N ILE A 835 23.90 8.75 -12.52
CA ILE A 835 22.92 7.79 -13.07
C ILE A 835 22.38 6.88 -11.95
N ARG A 836 23.28 6.38 -11.09
CA ARG A 836 23.02 5.52 -9.92
C ARG A 836 23.59 6.19 -8.65
N PRO A 837 22.89 7.20 -8.10
CA PRO A 837 23.22 7.70 -6.77
C PRO A 837 23.08 6.56 -5.74
N PRO A 838 23.92 6.52 -4.69
CA PRO A 838 23.80 5.53 -3.64
C PRO A 838 22.47 5.70 -2.89
N SER A 839 22.05 4.68 -2.15
CA SER A 839 20.86 4.74 -1.30
C SER A 839 20.98 5.80 -0.19
N ARG A 840 22.21 6.12 0.24
CA ARG A 840 22.52 7.12 1.28
C ARG A 840 22.31 8.54 0.75
N GLY A 841 21.23 9.18 1.16
CA GLY A 841 20.85 10.53 0.74
C GLY A 841 19.89 10.58 -0.46
N SER A 842 19.30 11.74 -0.75
CA SER A 842 18.30 11.84 -1.82
C SER A 842 18.91 11.72 -3.23
N PRO A 843 18.32 10.93 -4.15
CA PRO A 843 18.79 10.82 -5.54
C PRO A 843 18.84 12.16 -6.29
N HIS A 844 18.04 13.13 -5.87
CA HIS A 844 18.01 14.48 -6.43
C HIS A 844 19.24 15.30 -6.01
N ALA A 845 19.60 15.29 -4.72
CA ALA A 845 20.77 16.02 -4.23
C ALA A 845 22.08 15.45 -4.81
N TRP A 846 22.22 14.12 -4.90
CA TRP A 846 23.36 13.49 -5.56
C TRP A 846 23.47 13.87 -7.04
N ARG A 847 22.36 13.88 -7.79
CA ARG A 847 22.36 14.31 -9.20
C ARG A 847 22.74 15.77 -9.36
N LEU A 848 22.26 16.65 -8.48
CA LEU A 848 22.62 18.07 -8.52
C LEU A 848 24.11 18.27 -8.21
N PHE A 849 24.65 17.63 -7.16
CA PHE A 849 26.07 17.70 -6.84
C PHE A 849 26.96 17.08 -7.93
N CYS A 850 26.65 15.87 -8.39
CA CYS A 850 27.41 15.23 -9.46
C CYS A 850 27.28 15.98 -10.79
N GLY A 851 26.12 16.57 -11.10
CA GLY A 851 25.92 17.43 -12.27
C GLY A 851 26.75 18.70 -12.21
N PHE A 852 26.81 19.36 -11.05
CA PHE A 852 27.69 20.51 -10.79
C PHE A 852 29.17 20.17 -11.03
N VAL A 853 29.63 19.02 -10.52
CA VAL A 853 30.99 18.51 -10.73
C VAL A 853 31.23 18.14 -12.19
N LEU A 854 30.28 17.49 -12.88
CA LEU A 854 30.40 17.12 -14.29
C LEU A 854 30.46 18.33 -15.21
N VAL A 855 29.71 19.41 -14.94
CA VAL A 855 29.85 20.69 -15.67
C VAL A 855 31.26 21.24 -15.51
N TYR A 856 31.82 21.24 -14.28
CA TYR A 856 33.21 21.64 -14.05
C TYR A 856 34.20 20.79 -14.87
N TYR A 857 34.04 19.47 -14.90
CA TYR A 857 34.90 18.59 -15.72
C TYR A 857 34.77 18.87 -17.23
N CYS A 858 33.57 19.13 -17.73
CA CYS A 858 33.35 19.49 -19.13
C CYS A 858 33.98 20.84 -19.49
N SER A 859 33.80 21.88 -18.67
CA SER A 859 34.41 23.20 -18.91
C SER A 859 35.95 23.14 -18.85
N PHE A 860 36.50 22.38 -17.90
CA PHE A 860 37.94 22.15 -17.81
C PHE A 860 38.50 21.31 -18.98
N PHE A 861 37.72 20.36 -19.53
CA PHE A 861 38.08 19.64 -20.76
C PHE A 861 38.09 20.58 -21.97
N VAL A 862 37.07 21.43 -22.15
CA VAL A 862 37.04 22.43 -23.22
C VAL A 862 38.23 23.39 -23.12
N GLN A 863 38.53 23.90 -21.92
CA GLN A 863 39.74 24.68 -21.66
C GLN A 863 41.02 23.92 -22.05
N SER A 864 41.12 22.64 -21.69
CA SER A 864 42.26 21.78 -22.00
C SER A 864 42.41 21.49 -23.50
N GLN A 865 41.31 21.53 -24.28
CA GLN A 865 41.33 21.37 -25.74
C GLN A 865 41.68 22.68 -26.44
N MET A 866 41.15 23.82 -25.98
CA MET A 866 41.53 25.15 -26.49
C MET A 866 43.04 25.39 -26.31
N LEU A 867 43.58 25.08 -25.13
CA LEU A 867 45.03 25.17 -24.88
C LEU A 867 45.86 24.21 -25.77
N PHE A 868 45.33 23.03 -26.10
CA PHE A 868 45.99 22.08 -27.01
C PHE A 868 45.98 22.55 -28.48
N VAL A 869 44.99 23.36 -28.87
CA VAL A 869 44.87 23.98 -30.20
C VAL A 869 45.53 25.39 -30.24
N ASN A 870 46.26 25.77 -29.18
CA ASN A 870 46.90 27.08 -28.98
C ASN A 870 45.92 28.28 -28.97
N ASP A 871 44.63 28.06 -28.66
CA ASP A 871 43.66 29.13 -28.38
C ASP A 871 43.83 29.62 -26.92
N ILE A 872 44.83 30.48 -26.71
CA ILE A 872 45.19 31.05 -25.41
C ILE A 872 44.04 31.88 -24.83
N THR A 873 43.35 32.66 -25.66
CA THR A 873 42.29 33.58 -25.24
C THR A 873 41.00 32.84 -24.89
N GLY A 874 40.55 31.91 -25.74
CA GLY A 874 39.43 31.01 -25.43
C GLY A 874 39.67 30.19 -24.17
N SER A 875 40.88 29.62 -24.04
CA SER A 875 41.32 28.94 -22.81
C SER A 875 41.26 29.85 -21.58
N THR A 876 41.71 31.10 -21.68
CA THR A 876 41.68 32.08 -20.58
C THR A 876 40.24 32.39 -20.17
N VAL A 877 39.33 32.64 -21.12
CA VAL A 877 37.90 32.87 -20.83
C VAL A 877 37.25 31.64 -20.19
N CYS A 878 37.55 30.43 -20.66
CA CYS A 878 37.08 29.18 -20.06
C CYS A 878 37.63 28.96 -18.64
N LEU A 879 38.85 29.37 -18.34
CA LEU A 879 39.45 29.27 -17.01
C LEU A 879 38.79 30.21 -15.99
N PHE A 880 38.40 31.43 -16.41
CA PHE A 880 37.60 32.35 -15.61
C PHE A 880 36.19 31.80 -15.33
N THR A 881 35.46 31.35 -16.37
CA THR A 881 34.09 30.83 -16.19
C THR A 881 34.06 29.55 -15.35
N THR A 882 35.02 28.65 -15.54
CA THR A 882 35.18 27.42 -14.72
C THR A 882 35.49 27.74 -13.25
N SER A 883 36.25 28.80 -12.98
CA SER A 883 36.56 29.23 -11.61
C SER A 883 35.39 29.96 -10.94
N LEU A 884 34.65 30.78 -11.69
CA LEU A 884 33.40 31.39 -11.23
C LEU A 884 32.36 30.30 -10.90
N TRP A 885 32.18 29.29 -11.76
CA TRP A 885 31.29 28.16 -11.51
C TRP A 885 31.66 27.43 -10.20
N TYR A 886 32.95 27.12 -10.00
CA TYR A 886 33.37 26.37 -8.81
C TYR A 886 33.16 27.13 -7.48
N SER A 887 33.00 28.46 -7.50
CA SER A 887 32.63 29.24 -6.30
C SER A 887 31.26 28.84 -5.71
N MET A 888 30.39 28.18 -6.50
CA MET A 888 29.09 27.66 -6.06
C MET A 888 29.17 26.32 -5.29
N ALA A 889 30.36 25.71 -5.17
CA ALA A 889 30.55 24.45 -4.44
C ALA A 889 29.96 24.41 -3.00
N PRO A 890 30.02 25.46 -2.17
CA PRO A 890 29.50 25.40 -0.79
C PRO A 890 28.00 25.07 -0.73
N TYR A 891 27.22 25.63 -1.67
CA TYR A 891 25.79 25.43 -1.76
C TYR A 891 25.44 23.98 -2.11
N TRP A 892 26.13 23.39 -3.09
CA TRP A 892 25.87 22.01 -3.51
C TRP A 892 26.32 20.98 -2.46
N ILE A 893 27.42 21.24 -1.75
CA ILE A 893 27.86 20.44 -0.60
C ILE A 893 26.79 20.49 0.51
N TRP A 894 26.31 21.68 0.86
CA TRP A 894 25.24 21.85 1.87
C TRP A 894 23.97 21.07 1.54
N GLN A 895 23.47 21.16 0.30
CA GLN A 895 22.27 20.42 -0.13
C GLN A 895 22.48 18.90 -0.03
N LEU A 896 23.69 18.40 -0.30
CA LEU A 896 24.00 16.98 -0.21
C LEU A 896 24.10 16.49 1.25
N LEU A 897 24.77 17.23 2.14
CA LEU A 897 24.87 16.90 3.57
C LEU A 897 23.50 16.94 4.29
N LYS A 898 22.64 17.89 3.89
CA LYS A 898 21.25 17.93 4.35
C LYS A 898 20.48 16.68 3.90
N ALA A 899 20.55 16.34 2.62
CA ALA A 899 19.84 15.19 2.06
C ALA A 899 20.29 13.85 2.66
N ASP A 900 21.56 13.72 3.07
CA ASP A 900 22.05 12.55 3.80
C ASP A 900 21.52 12.49 5.24
N THR A 901 21.45 13.62 5.97
CA THR A 901 20.78 13.68 7.28
C THR A 901 19.33 13.22 7.19
N ASP A 902 18.59 13.67 6.18
CA ASP A 902 17.20 13.29 5.97
C ASP A 902 17.05 11.80 5.54
N HIS A 903 18.08 11.20 4.95
CA HIS A 903 18.13 9.75 4.73
C HIS A 903 18.39 8.96 6.01
N TRP A 904 19.33 9.38 6.87
CA TRP A 904 19.57 8.70 8.15
C TRP A 904 18.37 8.78 9.10
N ARG A 905 17.59 9.87 9.02
CA ARG A 905 16.25 9.97 9.65
C ARG A 905 15.26 8.94 9.10
N GLY A 906 15.38 8.55 7.83
CA GLY A 906 14.51 7.55 7.16
C GLY A 906 15.04 6.10 7.18
N LEU A 907 16.28 5.85 7.59
CA LEU A 907 16.82 4.48 7.69
C LEU A 907 16.17 3.67 8.82
N GLY A 908 15.57 4.34 9.81
CA GLY A 908 14.75 3.68 10.84
C GLY A 908 13.63 2.83 10.23
N GLN A 909 12.93 3.41 9.26
CA GLN A 909 11.82 2.79 8.56
C GLN A 909 12.22 1.51 7.78
N GLN A 910 13.53 1.21 7.65
CA GLN A 910 14.04 0.06 6.91
C GLN A 910 14.51 -1.12 7.77
N ALA A 911 14.91 -0.97 9.04
CA ALA A 911 15.25 -2.17 9.83
C ALA A 911 14.02 -2.98 10.28
N LEU A 912 12.81 -2.40 10.13
CA LEU A 912 11.51 -3.07 10.25
C LEU A 912 11.47 -4.37 9.43
N LEU A 913 12.07 -4.30 8.24
CA LEU A 913 12.05 -5.34 7.20
C LEU A 913 12.94 -6.56 7.53
N VAL A 914 13.66 -6.53 8.66
CA VAL A 914 14.53 -7.61 9.14
C VAL A 914 13.82 -8.54 10.15
N HIS A 915 12.64 -8.17 10.65
CA HIS A 915 11.76 -9.05 11.45
C HIS A 915 10.49 -9.35 10.68
N LYS A 916 10.57 -10.40 9.85
CA LYS A 916 9.66 -10.57 8.70
C LYS A 916 8.37 -11.35 8.97
N ASP A 917 8.14 -11.80 10.21
CA ASP A 917 6.95 -12.57 10.62
C ASP A 917 6.04 -11.84 11.63
N THR A 918 6.38 -10.61 12.05
CA THR A 918 5.55 -9.82 12.99
C THR A 918 5.53 -8.34 12.60
N LYS A 919 4.34 -7.84 12.24
CA LYS A 919 4.11 -6.48 11.71
C LYS A 919 4.12 -5.43 12.82
N VAL A 920 5.32 -5.03 13.25
CA VAL A 920 5.56 -3.73 13.88
C VAL A 920 5.34 -2.62 12.85
N GLN A 921 4.96 -1.42 13.27
CA GLN A 921 5.14 -0.20 12.45
C GLN A 921 6.05 0.80 13.16
N GLU A 922 6.94 1.45 12.40
CA GLU A 922 7.73 2.56 12.95
C GLU A 922 6.90 3.84 12.96
N ILE A 923 6.40 4.21 14.14
CA ILE A 923 5.86 5.55 14.40
C ILE A 923 6.68 6.25 15.50
N VAL A 924 7.97 5.89 15.67
CA VAL A 924 8.88 6.73 16.46
C VAL A 924 9.13 7.99 15.65
N SER A 925 8.59 9.13 16.09
CA SER A 925 8.92 10.40 15.46
C SER A 925 10.44 10.61 15.57
N ALA A 926 11.06 11.17 14.53
CA ALA A 926 12.51 11.46 14.55
C ALA A 926 12.91 12.45 15.67
N GLN A 927 11.93 13.06 16.35
CA GLN A 927 12.10 13.90 17.52
C GLN A 927 12.07 13.06 18.82
N GLY A 928 11.13 12.11 18.96
CA GLY A 928 11.07 11.18 20.10
C GLY A 928 12.27 10.23 20.16
N LEU A 929 12.70 9.68 19.01
CA LEU A 929 13.90 8.84 18.95
C LEU A 929 15.18 9.64 19.29
N HIS A 930 15.24 10.90 18.88
CA HIS A 930 16.37 11.79 19.18
C HIS A 930 16.45 12.11 20.67
N VAL A 931 15.32 12.43 21.32
CA VAL A 931 15.27 12.64 22.77
C VAL A 931 15.70 11.37 23.51
N LEU A 932 15.22 10.20 23.11
CA LEU A 932 15.61 8.92 23.73
C LEU A 932 17.13 8.67 23.62
N LEU A 933 17.70 8.82 22.42
CA LEU A 933 19.13 8.65 22.15
C LEU A 933 20.02 9.68 22.86
N GLU A 934 19.46 10.83 23.24
CA GLU A 934 20.16 11.92 23.93
C GLU A 934 20.08 11.79 25.45
N VAL A 935 18.93 11.39 25.99
CA VAL A 935 18.74 11.05 27.42
C VAL A 935 19.60 9.82 27.80
N HIS A 936 19.59 8.79 26.96
CA HIS A 936 20.31 7.52 27.22
C HIS A 936 21.65 7.43 26.49
N GLN A 937 22.30 8.54 26.14
CA GLN A 937 23.52 8.54 25.29
C GLN A 937 24.65 7.65 25.86
N GLN A 938 24.69 7.42 27.17
CA GLN A 938 25.69 6.57 27.84
C GLN A 938 25.31 5.08 27.85
N ASP A 939 24.02 4.76 27.72
CA ASP A 939 23.47 3.39 27.78
C ASP A 939 23.30 2.76 26.38
N VAL A 940 23.57 3.50 25.30
CA VAL A 940 23.34 3.05 23.91
C VAL A 940 24.43 2.08 23.45
N LEU A 941 24.06 0.82 23.24
CA LEU A 941 24.91 -0.25 22.73
C LEU A 941 24.97 -0.25 21.20
N ASP A 942 26.19 -0.35 20.65
CA ASP A 942 26.43 -0.56 19.22
C ASP A 942 25.84 -1.91 18.77
N PHE A 943 24.89 -1.90 17.84
CA PHE A 943 24.27 -3.10 17.29
C PHE A 943 25.30 -4.07 16.69
N ALA A 944 26.46 -3.60 16.22
CA ALA A 944 27.53 -4.47 15.73
C ALA A 944 28.15 -5.38 16.82
N LEU A 945 27.93 -5.06 18.11
CA LEU A 945 28.33 -5.90 19.24
C LEU A 945 27.24 -6.92 19.64
N LEU A 946 26.00 -6.78 19.16
CA LEU A 946 24.85 -7.60 19.58
C LEU A 946 24.45 -8.61 18.49
N LYS A 947 24.69 -9.90 18.75
CA LYS A 947 24.24 -10.99 17.89
C LYS A 947 22.93 -11.58 18.42
N ILE A 948 21.81 -11.24 17.78
CA ILE A 948 20.49 -11.82 18.10
C ILE A 948 20.43 -13.27 17.60
N GLY A 949 19.86 -14.16 18.42
CA GLY A 949 19.65 -15.58 18.16
C GLY A 949 18.16 -15.95 18.03
N HIS A 950 17.74 -17.06 18.64
CA HIS A 950 16.35 -17.52 18.58
C HIS A 950 15.44 -16.80 19.59
N LYS A 951 14.13 -16.81 19.29
CA LYS A 951 13.08 -16.26 20.15
C LYS A 951 12.88 -17.17 21.38
N ILE A 952 12.85 -16.58 22.57
CA ILE A 952 12.64 -17.28 23.85
C ILE A 952 11.37 -16.85 24.59
N GLY A 953 10.72 -15.75 24.21
CA GLY A 953 9.49 -15.28 24.85
C GLY A 953 8.60 -14.41 23.97
N VAL A 954 7.31 -14.36 24.32
CA VAL A 954 6.27 -13.54 23.69
C VAL A 954 5.49 -12.81 24.79
N GLY A 955 5.62 -11.49 24.86
CA GLY A 955 4.74 -10.62 25.63
C GLY A 955 3.64 -10.01 24.75
N ALA A 956 2.70 -9.29 25.35
CA ALA A 956 1.60 -8.65 24.63
C ALA A 956 2.05 -7.50 23.69
N THR A 957 3.18 -6.86 23.99
CA THR A 957 3.72 -5.67 23.27
C THR A 957 5.19 -5.80 22.86
N SER A 958 5.84 -6.91 23.21
CA SER A 958 7.28 -7.13 23.02
C SER A 958 7.63 -8.60 22.82
N HIS A 959 8.83 -8.86 22.31
CA HIS A 959 9.35 -10.19 22.00
C HIS A 959 10.75 -10.35 22.58
N VAL A 960 11.00 -11.46 23.28
CA VAL A 960 12.30 -11.72 23.91
C VAL A 960 13.08 -12.74 23.08
N TYR A 961 14.34 -12.42 22.79
CA TYR A 961 15.28 -13.29 22.07
C TYR A 961 16.52 -13.56 22.92
N ARG A 962 17.11 -14.75 22.81
CA ARG A 962 18.47 -15.01 23.30
C ARG A 962 19.45 -14.34 22.34
N GLY A 963 20.47 -13.67 22.87
CA GLY A 963 21.54 -13.05 22.08
C GLY A 963 22.90 -13.20 22.73
N VAL A 964 23.93 -12.72 22.03
CA VAL A 964 25.31 -12.65 22.53
C VAL A 964 25.85 -11.24 22.33
N LEU A 965 26.26 -10.59 23.43
CA LEU A 965 26.87 -9.26 23.46
C LEU A 965 28.41 -9.39 23.44
N SER A 966 29.07 -8.55 22.63
CA SER A 966 30.51 -8.50 22.40
C SER A 966 31.15 -9.86 22.05
N SER A 967 30.37 -10.77 21.47
CA SER A 967 30.74 -12.18 21.19
C SER A 967 31.24 -12.97 22.42
N LYS A 968 30.84 -12.59 23.64
CA LYS A 968 31.29 -13.23 24.90
C LYS A 968 30.22 -13.42 25.97
N THR A 969 29.26 -12.49 26.07
CA THR A 969 28.26 -12.49 27.15
C THR A 969 26.91 -12.90 26.58
N ASP A 970 26.30 -13.95 27.10
CA ASP A 970 24.93 -14.32 26.76
C ASP A 970 23.94 -13.32 27.40
N VAL A 971 22.95 -12.88 26.62
CA VAL A 971 22.02 -11.81 26.98
C VAL A 971 20.59 -12.15 26.57
N ALA A 972 19.62 -11.64 27.32
CA ALA A 972 18.24 -11.51 26.84
C ALA A 972 18.08 -10.17 26.10
N VAL A 973 17.32 -10.19 25.02
CA VAL A 973 17.04 -9.02 24.17
C VAL A 973 15.52 -8.86 24.06
N LYS A 974 14.96 -7.93 24.84
CA LYS A 974 13.53 -7.56 24.81
C LYS A 974 13.32 -6.52 23.70
N VAL A 975 12.84 -6.98 22.55
CA VAL A 975 12.54 -6.19 21.36
C VAL A 975 11.13 -5.65 21.47
N TYR A 976 10.94 -4.34 21.37
CA TYR A 976 9.63 -3.70 21.45
C TYR A 976 8.96 -3.71 20.07
N THR A 977 7.72 -4.21 20.03
CA THR A 977 7.01 -4.55 18.79
C THR A 977 5.56 -4.02 18.75
N PRO A 978 5.29 -2.74 19.09
CA PRO A 978 3.94 -2.20 19.11
C PRO A 978 3.35 -2.01 17.69
N ASN A 979 2.01 -2.12 17.60
CA ASN A 979 1.27 -1.96 16.34
C ASN A 979 1.19 -0.49 15.90
N GLU A 980 1.12 0.44 16.85
CA GLU A 980 1.22 1.90 16.67
C GLU A 980 2.12 2.46 17.78
N ILE A 981 2.93 3.49 17.50
CA ILE A 981 3.75 4.18 18.50
C ILE A 981 3.21 5.59 18.68
N THR A 982 2.77 5.91 19.88
CA THR A 982 2.34 7.27 20.26
C THR A 982 3.41 7.95 21.12
N GLU A 983 3.27 9.26 21.37
CA GLU A 983 4.20 9.95 22.28
C GLU A 983 4.13 9.37 23.71
N SER A 984 2.98 8.88 24.16
CA SER A 984 2.87 8.12 25.41
C SER A 984 3.65 6.81 25.36
N THR A 985 3.62 6.03 24.28
CA THR A 985 4.43 4.81 24.14
C THR A 985 5.94 5.10 24.27
N ILE A 986 6.41 6.22 23.72
CA ILE A 986 7.82 6.63 23.81
C ILE A 986 8.18 7.04 25.25
N VAL A 987 7.27 7.74 25.94
CA VAL A 987 7.42 8.10 27.36
C VAL A 987 7.43 6.85 28.26
N GLU A 988 6.55 5.88 28.01
CA GLU A 988 6.50 4.62 28.76
C GLU A 988 7.77 3.79 28.58
N PHE A 989 8.25 3.62 27.34
CA PHE A 989 9.53 2.95 27.07
C PHE A 989 10.73 3.68 27.71
N SER A 990 10.74 5.02 27.67
CA SER A 990 11.79 5.81 28.31
C SER A 990 11.77 5.68 29.84
N GLN A 991 10.58 5.59 30.46
CA GLN A 991 10.42 5.33 31.89
C GLN A 991 10.93 3.93 32.26
N GLU A 992 10.57 2.88 31.51
CA GLU A 992 11.07 1.52 31.74
C GLU A 992 12.59 1.44 31.60
N THR A 993 13.15 2.12 30.59
CA THR A 993 14.61 2.22 30.38
C THR A 993 15.31 2.89 31.57
N ALA A 994 14.79 4.03 32.03
CA ALA A 994 15.36 4.77 33.16
C ALA A 994 15.32 3.98 34.47
N LEU A 995 14.25 3.20 34.70
CA LEU A 995 14.17 2.26 35.82
C LEU A 995 15.22 1.15 35.70
N CYS A 996 15.34 0.50 34.54
CA CYS A 996 16.32 -0.56 34.31
C CYS A 996 17.79 -0.08 34.49
N ALA A 997 18.09 1.18 34.16
CA ALA A 997 19.41 1.77 34.38
C ALA A 997 19.70 2.11 35.86
N ALA A 998 18.67 2.43 36.64
CA ALA A 998 18.77 2.86 38.03
C ALA A 998 18.75 1.70 39.05
N LEU A 999 18.05 0.61 38.75
CA LEU A 999 17.87 -0.55 39.62
C LEU A 999 19.08 -1.51 39.54
N LYS A 1000 19.74 -1.77 40.67
CA LYS A 1000 20.95 -2.61 40.75
C LYS A 1000 20.96 -3.45 42.03
N HIS A 1001 20.44 -4.66 41.93
CA HIS A 1001 20.28 -5.59 43.06
C HIS A 1001 20.46 -7.05 42.60
N PRO A 1002 21.03 -7.97 43.42
CA PRO A 1002 21.21 -9.37 43.02
C PRO A 1002 19.93 -10.06 42.56
N ASN A 1003 18.81 -9.79 43.24
CA ASN A 1003 17.48 -10.31 42.92
C ASN A 1003 16.70 -9.45 41.90
N ILE A 1004 17.38 -8.63 41.10
CA ILE A 1004 16.82 -7.94 39.93
C ILE A 1004 17.62 -8.37 38.70
N VAL A 1005 16.95 -8.40 37.54
CA VAL A 1005 17.60 -8.68 36.25
C VAL A 1005 18.55 -7.54 35.86
N THR A 1006 19.84 -7.85 35.72
CA THR A 1006 20.91 -6.92 35.37
C THR A 1006 20.72 -6.35 33.97
N PHE A 1007 20.66 -5.02 33.87
CA PHE A 1007 20.57 -4.29 32.61
C PHE A 1007 21.96 -4.00 32.03
N PHE A 1008 22.12 -4.16 30.71
CA PHE A 1008 23.36 -3.88 29.98
C PHE A 1008 23.29 -2.65 29.05
N GLY A 1009 22.09 -2.18 28.71
CA GLY A 1009 21.89 -1.00 27.86
C GLY A 1009 20.77 -1.13 26.83
N VAL A 1010 20.54 -0.06 26.09
CA VAL A 1010 19.56 0.00 24.99
C VAL A 1010 20.29 -0.22 23.67
N CYS A 1011 19.80 -1.12 22.83
CA CYS A 1011 20.21 -1.16 21.43
C CYS A 1011 19.14 -0.50 20.55
N VAL A 1012 19.49 0.63 19.93
CA VAL A 1012 18.60 1.40 19.07
C VAL A 1012 18.98 1.12 17.62
N ARG A 1013 18.36 0.08 17.04
CA ARG A 1013 18.36 -0.14 15.59
C ARG A 1013 16.95 0.21 15.10
N PRO A 1014 16.65 1.50 14.88
CA PRO A 1014 15.30 1.95 14.58
C PRO A 1014 14.80 1.12 13.38
N PRO A 1015 13.64 0.46 13.52
CA PRO A 1015 12.53 0.78 14.41
C PRO A 1015 12.48 -0.05 15.69
N ALA A 1016 13.33 -1.08 15.78
CA ALA A 1016 13.41 -1.95 16.93
C ALA A 1016 14.23 -1.23 18.00
N ILE A 1017 13.55 -0.77 19.05
CA ILE A 1017 14.21 -0.39 20.30
C ILE A 1017 14.28 -1.66 21.15
N CYS A 1018 15.47 -1.99 21.63
CA CYS A 1018 15.73 -3.24 22.35
C CYS A 1018 16.33 -2.92 23.73
N LEU A 1019 15.74 -3.44 24.80
CA LEU A 1019 16.44 -3.53 26.10
C LEU A 1019 17.30 -4.80 26.09
N VAL A 1020 18.55 -4.67 26.54
CA VAL A 1020 19.51 -5.78 26.64
C VAL A 1020 19.83 -6.03 28.12
N SER A 1021 19.69 -7.27 28.56
CA SER A 1021 19.83 -7.68 29.97
C SER A 1021 20.53 -9.03 30.11
N GLU A 1022 20.82 -9.46 31.34
CA GLU A 1022 21.30 -10.84 31.60
C GLU A 1022 20.29 -11.89 31.12
N LEU A 1023 20.80 -13.01 30.64
CA LEU A 1023 20.00 -14.17 30.26
C LEU A 1023 19.72 -15.02 31.51
N CYS A 1024 18.44 -15.29 31.78
CA CYS A 1024 17.99 -16.19 32.83
C CYS A 1024 17.53 -17.54 32.24
N ASP A 1025 17.52 -18.59 33.06
CA ASP A 1025 17.31 -19.98 32.64
C ASP A 1025 15.82 -20.34 32.49
N GLY A 1026 14.89 -19.53 33.03
CA GLY A 1026 13.44 -19.65 32.84
C GLY A 1026 12.64 -18.73 33.78
N SER A 1027 11.31 -18.70 33.63
CA SER A 1027 10.41 -18.06 34.60
C SER A 1027 10.07 -18.98 35.78
N LEU A 1028 9.67 -18.40 36.90
CA LEU A 1028 9.18 -19.14 38.07
C LEU A 1028 7.87 -19.87 37.76
N GLU A 1029 6.99 -19.31 36.92
CA GLU A 1029 5.80 -19.99 36.41
C GLU A 1029 6.14 -21.29 35.65
N GLU A 1030 7.15 -21.25 34.77
CA GLU A 1030 7.65 -22.44 34.08
C GLU A 1030 8.31 -23.45 35.02
N PHE A 1031 8.95 -22.99 36.10
CA PHE A 1031 9.55 -23.87 37.11
C PHE A 1031 8.47 -24.60 37.94
N LEU A 1032 7.52 -23.85 38.49
CA LEU A 1032 6.44 -24.37 39.35
C LEU A 1032 5.46 -25.27 38.58
N SER A 1033 5.26 -25.04 37.28
CA SER A 1033 4.41 -25.91 36.43
C SER A 1033 5.09 -27.20 35.98
N LYS A 1034 6.44 -27.24 35.91
CA LYS A 1034 7.21 -28.45 35.62
C LYS A 1034 7.43 -29.32 36.87
N ALA A 1035 7.23 -28.76 38.07
CA ALA A 1035 7.32 -29.46 39.35
C ALA A 1035 6.13 -30.42 39.60
N ALA A 1036 6.06 -31.49 38.81
CA ALA A 1036 5.09 -32.57 39.01
C ALA A 1036 5.29 -33.27 40.38
N PRO A 1037 4.25 -33.91 40.97
CA PRO A 1037 4.27 -34.32 42.39
C PRO A 1037 5.32 -35.36 42.82
N ALA A 1038 6.12 -35.89 41.89
CA ALA A 1038 7.14 -36.90 42.14
C ALA A 1038 8.46 -36.35 42.73
N TYR A 1039 8.71 -35.04 42.62
CA TYR A 1039 9.87 -34.38 43.23
C TYR A 1039 9.42 -33.32 44.23
N ALA A 1040 9.39 -33.72 45.51
CA ALA A 1040 9.15 -32.80 46.61
C ALA A 1040 10.39 -31.93 46.86
N GLU A 1041 10.56 -30.88 46.06
CA GLU A 1041 11.58 -29.84 46.30
C GLU A 1041 11.50 -29.36 47.77
N PRO A 1042 12.60 -29.42 48.55
CA PRO A 1042 12.57 -29.16 49.98
C PRO A 1042 11.97 -27.80 50.32
N LEU A 1043 11.29 -27.71 51.46
CA LEU A 1043 10.73 -26.45 51.96
C LEU A 1043 11.79 -25.33 52.02
N LEU A 1044 13.05 -25.69 52.34
CA LEU A 1044 14.18 -24.77 52.34
C LEU A 1044 14.45 -24.13 50.95
N ALA A 1045 14.32 -24.88 49.85
CA ALA A 1045 14.50 -24.34 48.51
C ALA A 1045 13.37 -23.35 48.16
N ARG A 1046 12.13 -23.69 48.52
CA ARG A 1046 10.95 -22.80 48.38
C ARG A 1046 11.14 -21.51 49.18
N LEU A 1047 11.63 -21.60 50.43
CA LEU A 1047 11.92 -20.45 51.27
C LEU A 1047 13.02 -19.54 50.70
N ILE A 1048 14.03 -20.09 50.01
CA ILE A 1048 15.05 -19.29 49.32
C ILE A 1048 14.40 -18.47 48.18
N LEU A 1049 13.55 -19.09 47.36
CA LEU A 1049 12.80 -18.38 46.31
C LEU A 1049 11.88 -17.30 46.87
N MET A 1050 11.20 -17.58 47.99
CA MET A 1050 10.34 -16.62 48.70
C MET A 1050 11.14 -15.41 49.22
N LEU A 1051 12.30 -15.64 49.84
CA LEU A 1051 13.19 -14.59 50.35
C LEU A 1051 13.78 -13.74 49.22
N ASP A 1052 14.20 -14.35 48.12
CA ASP A 1052 14.70 -13.63 46.95
C ASP A 1052 13.62 -12.75 46.29
N ALA A 1053 12.37 -13.24 46.25
CA ALA A 1053 11.22 -12.44 45.81
C ALA A 1053 10.97 -11.23 46.73
N ALA A 1054 10.94 -11.44 48.05
CA ALA A 1054 10.75 -10.38 49.03
C ALA A 1054 11.85 -9.31 48.95
N ARG A 1055 13.12 -9.72 48.90
CA ARG A 1055 14.27 -8.80 48.74
C ARG A 1055 14.19 -7.93 47.48
N ALA A 1056 13.70 -8.49 46.37
CA ALA A 1056 13.54 -7.73 45.14
C ALA A 1056 12.49 -6.62 45.29
N VAL A 1057 11.35 -6.90 45.92
CA VAL A 1057 10.29 -5.91 46.19
C VAL A 1057 10.74 -4.89 47.24
N ALA A 1058 11.41 -5.34 48.32
CA ALA A 1058 12.00 -4.46 49.34
C ALA A 1058 12.95 -3.43 48.73
N HIS A 1059 13.78 -3.84 47.77
CA HIS A 1059 14.67 -2.93 47.05
C HIS A 1059 13.90 -1.86 46.26
N LEU A 1060 12.80 -2.21 45.57
CA LEU A 1060 11.95 -1.23 44.86
C LEU A 1060 11.28 -0.22 45.82
N HIS A 1061 10.75 -0.72 46.94
CA HIS A 1061 10.11 0.10 47.97
C HIS A 1061 11.12 0.96 48.76
N SER A 1062 12.41 0.61 48.77
CA SER A 1062 13.47 1.37 49.48
C SER A 1062 13.82 2.74 48.89
N TYR A 1063 13.39 3.03 47.66
CA TYR A 1063 13.62 4.33 47.03
C TYR A 1063 12.72 5.44 47.60
N SER A 1064 13.13 6.70 47.47
CA SER A 1064 12.35 7.86 47.92
C SER A 1064 12.13 8.85 46.75
N PRO A 1065 10.91 8.95 46.18
CA PRO A 1065 9.71 8.18 46.51
C PRO A 1065 9.80 6.69 46.09
N PRO A 1066 9.01 5.79 46.69
CA PRO A 1066 9.05 4.37 46.39
C PRO A 1066 8.60 4.07 44.95
N PHE A 1067 9.19 3.04 44.36
CA PHE A 1067 8.78 2.49 43.08
C PHE A 1067 7.84 1.30 43.30
N LEU A 1068 6.64 1.35 42.73
CA LEU A 1068 5.69 0.23 42.75
C LEU A 1068 5.83 -0.62 41.48
N HIS A 1069 5.69 -1.95 41.58
CA HIS A 1069 5.80 -2.86 40.43
C HIS A 1069 4.47 -3.06 39.69
N ARG A 1070 3.39 -3.35 40.44
CA ARG A 1070 1.98 -3.43 40.02
C ARG A 1070 1.54 -4.64 39.18
N ASP A 1071 2.43 -5.58 38.89
CA ASP A 1071 2.09 -6.86 38.26
C ASP A 1071 3.02 -7.99 38.76
N LEU A 1072 3.16 -8.11 40.09
CA LEU A 1072 3.94 -9.19 40.71
C LEU A 1072 3.19 -10.52 40.59
N LYS A 1073 3.83 -11.48 39.90
CA LYS A 1073 3.31 -12.84 39.63
C LYS A 1073 4.47 -13.78 39.23
N PRO A 1074 4.31 -15.11 39.27
CA PRO A 1074 5.36 -16.06 38.89
C PRO A 1074 5.94 -15.91 37.48
N ALA A 1075 5.20 -15.30 36.52
CA ALA A 1075 5.73 -15.01 35.19
C ALA A 1075 6.87 -13.95 35.19
N ASN A 1076 6.80 -13.00 36.12
CA ASN A 1076 7.67 -11.81 36.16
C ASN A 1076 8.87 -11.98 37.11
N PHE A 1077 9.03 -13.17 37.72
CA PHE A 1077 10.25 -13.60 38.40
C PHE A 1077 10.96 -14.65 37.56
N LEU A 1078 12.26 -14.45 37.29
CA LEU A 1078 13.11 -15.33 36.51
C LEU A 1078 14.16 -16.01 37.39
N LEU A 1079 14.54 -17.24 37.04
CA LEU A 1079 15.66 -17.95 37.66
C LEU A 1079 16.94 -17.60 36.92
N GLY A 1080 17.81 -16.81 37.55
CA GLY A 1080 19.19 -16.60 37.08
C GLY A 1080 20.07 -17.81 37.35
N HIS A 1081 21.33 -17.73 36.89
CA HIS A 1081 22.32 -18.77 37.12
C HIS A 1081 22.44 -19.13 38.61
N ASN A 1082 22.59 -20.43 38.90
CA ASN A 1082 22.52 -21.03 40.24
C ASN A 1082 21.16 -20.88 40.95
N HIS A 1083 20.06 -20.75 40.20
CA HIS A 1083 18.67 -20.67 40.69
C HIS A 1083 18.34 -19.46 41.59
N VAL A 1084 19.15 -18.40 41.54
CA VAL A 1084 18.85 -17.13 42.23
C VAL A 1084 17.65 -16.47 41.57
N LEU A 1085 16.61 -16.12 42.35
CA LEU A 1085 15.40 -15.54 41.78
C LEU A 1085 15.58 -14.02 41.53
N LYS A 1086 15.12 -13.55 40.37
CA LYS A 1086 15.33 -12.19 39.85
C LYS A 1086 14.04 -11.59 39.31
N LEU A 1087 13.66 -10.41 39.78
CA LEU A 1087 12.49 -9.66 39.32
C LEU A 1087 12.76 -8.93 37.98
N THR A 1088 11.76 -8.90 37.10
CA THR A 1088 11.80 -8.28 35.76
C THR A 1088 10.49 -7.60 35.37
N ASP A 1089 10.44 -7.06 34.14
CA ASP A 1089 9.31 -6.42 33.46
C ASP A 1089 8.73 -5.17 34.15
N PHE A 1090 9.54 -4.10 34.20
CA PHE A 1090 9.21 -2.83 34.85
C PHE A 1090 8.28 -1.91 34.03
N GLY A 1091 7.66 -2.40 32.95
CA GLY A 1091 6.85 -1.57 32.02
C GLY A 1091 5.65 -0.88 32.69
N GLU A 1092 5.04 -1.51 33.70
CA GLU A 1092 3.94 -0.94 34.50
C GLU A 1092 4.41 -0.26 35.80
N SER A 1093 5.70 -0.33 36.12
CA SER A 1093 6.24 0.21 37.37
C SER A 1093 6.28 1.73 37.36
N ARG A 1094 5.95 2.39 38.48
CA ARG A 1094 5.87 3.86 38.56
C ARG A 1094 6.33 4.38 39.93
N CYS A 1095 6.96 5.56 39.91
CA CYS A 1095 7.37 6.31 41.12
C CYS A 1095 6.18 7.04 41.74
N MET A 1096 5.96 6.88 43.05
CA MET A 1096 4.86 7.55 43.76
C MET A 1096 5.26 8.91 44.33
N ALA A 1097 5.50 9.88 43.43
CA ALA A 1097 5.67 11.28 43.83
C ALA A 1097 4.38 11.81 44.51
N ARG A 1098 4.45 12.04 45.84
CA ARG A 1098 3.41 12.71 46.62
C ARG A 1098 3.10 14.08 45.99
N ALA A 1099 1.83 14.34 45.73
CA ALA A 1099 1.34 15.70 45.49
C ALA A 1099 1.50 16.51 46.79
N MET A 1100 1.78 17.82 46.69
CA MET A 1100 1.88 18.69 47.88
C MET A 1100 0.51 18.94 48.54
N ASP A 1101 -0.55 18.51 47.86
CA ASP A 1101 -1.96 18.76 48.09
C ASP A 1101 -2.65 17.62 48.88
N GLY A 1102 -1.92 16.54 49.19
CA GLY A 1102 -2.45 15.32 49.81
C GLY A 1102 -3.33 14.45 48.90
N SER A 1103 -3.60 14.87 47.66
CA SER A 1103 -4.41 14.10 46.71
C SER A 1103 -3.64 12.91 46.11
N VAL A 1104 -4.28 11.74 46.11
CA VAL A 1104 -3.76 10.55 45.41
C VAL A 1104 -4.05 10.72 43.92
N ARG A 1105 -3.02 10.56 43.08
CA ARG A 1105 -3.19 10.63 41.62
C ARG A 1105 -4.00 9.43 41.12
N SER A 1106 -5.13 9.69 40.48
CA SER A 1106 -5.95 8.64 39.84
C SER A 1106 -5.17 7.92 38.72
N MET A 1107 -5.35 6.60 38.63
CA MET A 1107 -4.63 5.72 37.70
C MET A 1107 -5.56 4.61 37.19
N THR A 1108 -5.26 4.13 35.98
CA THR A 1108 -6.01 3.06 35.29
C THR A 1108 -5.84 1.70 35.98
N ILE A 1109 -6.90 0.89 36.00
CA ILE A 1109 -6.84 -0.50 36.47
C ILE A 1109 -5.97 -1.33 35.50
N LYS A 1110 -4.93 -1.97 36.04
CA LYS A 1110 -4.01 -2.90 35.36
C LYS A 1110 -3.52 -3.98 36.34
N GLY A 1111 -3.11 -5.12 35.81
CA GLY A 1111 -2.59 -6.27 36.55
C GLY A 1111 -3.22 -7.59 36.11
N THR A 1112 -2.83 -8.70 36.76
CA THR A 1112 -3.35 -10.05 36.47
C THR A 1112 -4.43 -10.43 37.49
N ALA A 1113 -5.63 -10.80 37.02
CA ALA A 1113 -6.86 -10.84 37.83
C ALA A 1113 -6.78 -11.66 39.14
N GLU A 1114 -6.04 -12.78 39.17
CA GLU A 1114 -5.90 -13.63 40.37
C GLU A 1114 -5.00 -13.04 41.46
N TYR A 1115 -4.21 -12.01 41.12
CA TYR A 1115 -3.19 -11.39 41.99
C TYR A 1115 -3.58 -9.96 42.41
N MET A 1116 -4.70 -9.43 41.90
CA MET A 1116 -5.17 -8.08 42.25
C MET A 1116 -5.66 -8.01 43.70
N ALA A 1117 -5.24 -6.95 44.41
CA ALA A 1117 -5.73 -6.66 45.75
C ALA A 1117 -7.19 -6.12 45.73
N PRO A 1118 -8.00 -6.34 46.78
CA PRO A 1118 -9.39 -5.90 46.83
C PRO A 1118 -9.58 -4.41 46.53
N GLU A 1119 -8.74 -3.53 47.07
CA GLU A 1119 -8.81 -2.08 46.87
C GLU A 1119 -8.46 -1.62 45.43
N VAL A 1120 -7.87 -2.51 44.62
CA VAL A 1120 -7.64 -2.29 43.18
C VAL A 1120 -8.85 -2.75 42.36
N ILE A 1121 -9.57 -3.78 42.83
CA ILE A 1121 -10.78 -4.33 42.20
C ILE A 1121 -12.01 -3.44 42.48
N GLU A 1122 -12.12 -2.89 43.70
CA GLU A 1122 -13.23 -2.03 44.14
C GLU A 1122 -13.30 -0.65 43.46
N GLY A 1123 -12.35 -0.33 42.56
CA GLY A 1123 -12.15 0.96 41.90
C GLY A 1123 -13.27 1.40 40.93
N LYS A 1124 -14.45 1.69 41.48
CA LYS A 1124 -15.64 2.15 40.76
C LYS A 1124 -15.32 3.38 39.89
N GLN A 1125 -15.76 3.33 38.63
CA GLN A 1125 -15.75 4.45 37.69
C GLN A 1125 -14.36 5.11 37.50
N SER A 1126 -13.37 4.31 37.13
CA SER A 1126 -12.05 4.76 36.66
C SER A 1126 -11.15 5.40 37.73
N GLN A 1127 -11.22 4.92 38.97
CA GLN A 1127 -10.40 5.38 40.09
C GLN A 1127 -9.86 4.18 40.89
N ALA A 1128 -8.55 3.90 40.80
CA ALA A 1128 -7.89 2.85 41.57
C ALA A 1128 -6.69 3.40 42.35
N THR A 1129 -6.61 3.10 43.64
CA THR A 1129 -5.57 3.60 44.57
C THR A 1129 -4.46 2.58 44.78
N TYR A 1130 -3.40 2.67 43.97
CA TYR A 1130 -2.21 1.83 44.13
C TYR A 1130 -1.26 2.40 45.20
N SER A 1131 -0.80 1.55 46.11
CA SER A 1131 0.23 1.81 47.12
C SER A 1131 1.16 0.60 47.26
N GLU A 1132 2.19 0.71 48.11
CA GLU A 1132 3.14 -0.38 48.39
C GLU A 1132 2.42 -1.66 48.85
N THR A 1133 1.34 -1.52 49.62
CA THR A 1133 0.53 -2.64 50.15
C THR A 1133 -0.20 -3.45 49.07
N ALA A 1134 -0.37 -2.91 47.85
CA ALA A 1134 -0.94 -3.66 46.72
C ALA A 1134 0.12 -4.57 46.06
N ASP A 1135 1.39 -4.15 46.03
CA ASP A 1135 2.50 -5.04 45.68
C ASP A 1135 2.65 -6.15 46.74
N ILE A 1136 2.46 -5.84 48.03
CA ILE A 1136 2.51 -6.86 49.10
C ILE A 1136 1.45 -7.95 48.92
N TYR A 1137 0.21 -7.59 48.59
CA TYR A 1137 -0.84 -8.56 48.29
C TYR A 1137 -0.45 -9.43 47.07
N SER A 1138 0.02 -8.81 45.99
CA SER A 1138 0.45 -9.51 44.77
C SER A 1138 1.64 -10.46 45.03
N LEU A 1139 2.57 -10.04 45.90
CA LEU A 1139 3.66 -10.86 46.42
C LEU A 1139 3.11 -12.04 47.23
N ALA A 1140 2.19 -11.84 48.17
CA ALA A 1140 1.60 -12.91 48.98
C ALA A 1140 0.97 -14.03 48.14
N ILE A 1141 0.24 -13.67 47.07
CA ILE A 1141 -0.33 -14.64 46.11
C ILE A 1141 0.80 -15.36 45.34
N THR A 1142 1.88 -14.66 44.98
CA THR A 1142 3.07 -15.27 44.35
C THR A 1142 3.81 -16.23 45.30
N LEU A 1143 3.93 -15.88 46.58
CA LEU A 1143 4.51 -16.72 47.63
C LEU A 1143 3.64 -17.99 47.86
N TRP A 1144 2.31 -17.87 47.75
CA TRP A 1144 1.41 -19.03 47.79
C TRP A 1144 1.67 -20.01 46.64
N ASP A 1145 1.89 -19.52 45.41
CA ASP A 1145 2.22 -20.38 44.25
C ASP A 1145 3.56 -21.13 44.45
N ILE A 1146 4.56 -20.49 45.08
CA ILE A 1146 5.84 -21.14 45.41
C ILE A 1146 5.65 -22.29 46.41
N LEU A 1147 4.76 -22.13 47.39
CA LEU A 1147 4.44 -23.19 48.36
C LEU A 1147 3.58 -24.30 47.75
N HIS A 1148 2.69 -23.96 46.81
CA HIS A 1148 1.65 -24.85 46.28
C HIS A 1148 1.74 -25.06 44.74
N PRO A 1149 2.91 -25.49 44.20
CA PRO A 1149 3.09 -25.65 42.75
C PRO A 1149 2.00 -26.54 42.14
N GLY A 1150 1.36 -26.03 41.08
CA GLY A 1150 0.32 -26.74 40.33
C GLY A 1150 -1.05 -26.87 41.02
N ARG A 1151 -1.25 -26.35 42.25
CA ARG A 1151 -2.60 -26.29 42.86
C ARG A 1151 -3.41 -25.12 42.29
N GLU A 1152 -4.73 -25.29 42.16
CA GLU A 1152 -5.62 -24.19 41.73
C GLU A 1152 -5.95 -23.26 42.90
N LYS A 1153 -5.70 -21.94 42.74
CA LYS A 1153 -6.06 -20.90 43.72
C LYS A 1153 -7.57 -20.87 44.02
N TYR A 1154 -8.38 -20.98 42.95
CA TYR A 1154 -9.84 -20.86 42.98
C TYR A 1154 -10.46 -22.00 42.14
N PRO A 1155 -10.63 -23.20 42.73
CA PRO A 1155 -11.06 -24.39 41.98
C PRO A 1155 -12.51 -24.32 41.50
N MET A 1156 -12.74 -24.78 40.27
CA MET A 1156 -14.00 -24.86 39.49
C MET A 1156 -14.38 -23.69 38.56
N GLN A 1157 -13.72 -22.52 38.56
CA GLN A 1157 -14.16 -21.34 37.75
C GLN A 1157 -13.15 -20.89 36.68
N LYS A 1158 -12.36 -21.83 36.13
CA LYS A 1158 -11.12 -21.65 35.34
C LYS A 1158 -11.15 -20.78 34.05
N LYS A 1159 -12.25 -20.07 33.75
CA LYS A 1159 -12.41 -19.15 32.59
C LYS A 1159 -13.28 -17.90 32.84
N ASN A 1160 -13.70 -17.59 34.06
CA ASN A 1160 -14.51 -16.39 34.34
C ASN A 1160 -13.89 -15.48 35.40
N HIS A 1161 -13.21 -14.41 34.96
CA HIS A 1161 -12.56 -13.43 35.83
C HIS A 1161 -13.53 -12.67 36.74
N VAL A 1162 -14.81 -12.51 36.35
CA VAL A 1162 -15.82 -11.82 37.18
C VAL A 1162 -16.04 -12.58 38.49
N LEU A 1163 -16.17 -13.91 38.41
CA LEU A 1163 -16.33 -14.75 39.60
C LEU A 1163 -15.09 -14.73 40.51
N VAL A 1164 -13.89 -14.53 39.96
CA VAL A 1164 -12.67 -14.37 40.76
C VAL A 1164 -12.68 -13.03 41.50
N PHE A 1165 -13.10 -11.95 40.84
CA PHE A 1165 -13.27 -10.64 41.49
C PHE A 1165 -14.32 -10.70 42.60
N ASP A 1166 -15.52 -11.22 42.32
CA ASP A 1166 -16.59 -11.39 43.31
C ASP A 1166 -16.09 -12.19 44.53
N MET A 1167 -15.35 -13.29 44.32
CA MET A 1167 -14.78 -14.09 45.41
C MET A 1167 -13.68 -13.38 46.22
N VAL A 1168 -12.85 -12.54 45.60
CA VAL A 1168 -11.81 -11.77 46.31
C VAL A 1168 -12.43 -10.66 47.16
N LEU A 1169 -13.52 -10.03 46.68
CA LEU A 1169 -14.31 -9.03 47.40
C LEU A 1169 -15.16 -9.65 48.53
N ASP A 1170 -15.71 -10.86 48.33
CA ASP A 1170 -16.28 -11.74 49.37
C ASP A 1170 -15.27 -12.13 50.48
N GLY A 1171 -14.00 -11.71 50.36
CA GLY A 1171 -12.94 -12.01 51.32
C GLY A 1171 -12.33 -13.40 51.18
N ARG A 1172 -12.67 -14.17 50.15
CA ARG A 1172 -12.08 -15.50 49.92
C ARG A 1172 -10.61 -15.37 49.50
N ARG A 1173 -9.80 -16.37 49.87
CA ARG A 1173 -8.37 -16.46 49.58
C ARG A 1173 -7.99 -17.89 49.17
N PRO A 1174 -6.84 -18.09 48.50
CA PRO A 1174 -6.33 -19.42 48.17
C PRO A 1174 -6.18 -20.31 49.43
N PRO A 1175 -6.44 -21.62 49.35
CA PRO A 1175 -6.38 -22.50 50.51
C PRO A 1175 -4.94 -22.72 51.00
N LEU A 1176 -4.70 -22.59 52.30
CA LEU A 1176 -3.42 -22.91 52.94
C LEU A 1176 -3.44 -24.33 53.54
N ASP A 1177 -2.37 -25.09 53.30
CA ASP A 1177 -2.22 -26.44 53.85
C ASP A 1177 -2.23 -26.43 55.40
N PRO A 1178 -2.97 -27.33 56.09
CA PRO A 1178 -2.99 -27.36 57.55
C PRO A 1178 -1.61 -27.55 58.19
N GLU A 1179 -0.72 -28.30 57.55
CA GLU A 1179 0.63 -28.61 58.05
C GLU A 1179 1.64 -27.47 57.83
N LEU A 1180 1.24 -26.36 57.20
CA LEU A 1180 2.10 -25.19 57.02
C LEU A 1180 2.49 -24.55 58.36
N HIS A 1181 3.79 -24.34 58.56
CA HIS A 1181 4.37 -23.76 59.77
C HIS A 1181 3.69 -22.43 60.15
N PRO A 1182 3.28 -22.21 61.43
CA PRO A 1182 2.47 -21.06 61.84
C PRO A 1182 2.99 -19.71 61.33
N MET A 1183 4.27 -19.41 61.54
CA MET A 1183 4.88 -18.16 61.08
C MET A 1183 4.75 -17.88 59.56
N LEU A 1184 4.66 -18.92 58.72
CA LEU A 1184 4.43 -18.76 57.28
C LEU A 1184 2.95 -18.58 56.95
N ARG A 1185 2.05 -19.18 57.73
CA ARG A 1185 0.61 -18.91 57.70
C ARG A 1185 0.34 -17.46 58.08
N ASP A 1186 0.84 -17.02 59.23
CA ASP A 1186 0.65 -15.67 59.78
C ASP A 1186 1.18 -14.59 58.81
N LEU A 1187 2.32 -14.85 58.16
CA LEU A 1187 2.92 -13.98 57.15
C LEU A 1187 2.04 -13.86 55.89
N LEU A 1188 1.50 -14.96 55.37
CA LEU A 1188 0.60 -14.91 54.20
C LEU A 1188 -0.76 -14.29 54.55
N GLU A 1189 -1.32 -14.66 55.70
CA GLU A 1189 -2.64 -14.19 56.14
C GLU A 1189 -2.64 -12.68 56.46
N SER A 1190 -1.55 -12.14 57.00
CA SER A 1190 -1.35 -10.68 57.11
C SER A 1190 -1.06 -10.01 55.76
N ALA A 1191 -0.21 -10.60 54.90
CA ALA A 1191 0.16 -10.00 53.62
C ALA A 1191 -0.98 -9.96 52.58
N TRP A 1192 -1.95 -10.87 52.62
CA TRP A 1192 -3.16 -10.83 51.75
C TRP A 1192 -4.43 -10.29 52.45
N CYS A 1193 -4.28 -9.62 53.59
CA CYS A 1193 -5.40 -9.02 54.33
C CYS A 1193 -6.24 -8.10 53.45
N SER A 1194 -7.58 -8.13 53.58
CA SER A 1194 -8.47 -7.26 52.79
C SER A 1194 -8.17 -5.78 53.02
N SER A 1195 -7.94 -5.38 54.28
CA SER A 1195 -7.59 -4.00 54.62
C SER A 1195 -6.09 -3.74 54.38
N PRO A 1196 -5.71 -2.82 53.47
CA PRO A 1196 -4.30 -2.62 53.10
C PRO A 1196 -3.41 -2.18 54.26
N GLU A 1197 -3.95 -1.43 55.22
CA GLU A 1197 -3.24 -0.87 56.39
C GLU A 1197 -2.59 -1.93 57.30
N TYR A 1198 -3.05 -3.18 57.24
CA TYR A 1198 -2.58 -4.28 58.09
C TYR A 1198 -1.55 -5.19 57.40
N ARG A 1199 -1.21 -4.91 56.13
CA ARG A 1199 -0.22 -5.70 55.38
C ARG A 1199 1.20 -5.24 55.77
N PRO A 1200 2.13 -6.16 56.11
CA PRO A 1200 3.52 -5.81 56.42
C PRO A 1200 4.23 -5.19 55.20
N SER A 1201 5.27 -4.39 55.42
CA SER A 1201 6.11 -3.89 54.32
C SER A 1201 7.03 -5.01 53.78
N ALA A 1202 7.49 -4.88 52.53
CA ALA A 1202 8.38 -5.87 51.91
C ALA A 1202 9.75 -6.00 52.62
N GLN A 1203 10.09 -5.05 53.50
CA GLN A 1203 11.30 -5.07 54.33
C GLN A 1203 11.06 -5.75 55.70
N ALA A 1204 9.81 -6.02 56.08
CA ALA A 1204 9.43 -6.79 57.27
C ALA A 1204 9.06 -8.26 56.95
N ILE A 1205 8.90 -8.58 55.66
CA ILE A 1205 8.81 -9.93 55.07
C ILE A 1205 10.23 -10.48 54.84
#